data_AF-A0A1L0D9M5-F1
#
_entry.id   AF-A0A1L0D9M5-F1
#
_cell.length_a   1.000
_cell.length_b   1.000
_cell.length_c   1.000
_cell.angle_alpha   90.00
_cell.angle_beta   90.00
_cell.angle_gamma   90.00
#
_symmetry.space_group_name_H-M   'P 1'
#
loop_
_entity.id
_entity.type
_entity.pdbx_description
1 polymer ?
#
loop_
_entity_poly.entity_id
_entity_poly.type
_entity_poly.pdbx_seq_one_letter_code
_entity_poly.pdbx_strand_id
1 'polypeptide(L)'
;MDLFSILDGTPEPPIVDLHLDSINNSGDYNLPTPMFEFQKELTDQIVSLHYSDILKYCETNDTTDLIIKSLEICVDNCMLVATHPYLLIQHYMPKNLALRDISAKLAETSGKFNVLKDLVNVILLNNVLNATKNIGIVMKNDLKVFDLTEALLLGCTGQKTIQRYVGNNIKKETGRSSKTKDPKAAIIHLISHDGVLNKHEEELKNVKFDLVIAMDGYVDTNSDFFLNLRLQNRRGDAAVLVRLIPINTIEHCLLHYEGLKKDTTYLYKLISSIVCLRDQIGNLPPDLFPIYNQNLTYLSHTFFDHVFRRDLRSFPSWPLPELVSIPKFSATDVERSLLTEVVYHYTPYDSNENSVEISTKKKSYYESRRLQLDYVTNPLKNDYNTLSGIQSHYGISEKPMKDHTILTHKLILELNSTYLNLSLVEEEYNAYVDFNKDERQRKFGRRVDEIKLSLTKILDDVDHAQHRIDVAEKKSLKRSQEIDELKAKLQENKDKLLSFSESHKIDESSLKGKFVTNQIKIWELQKEVKDLVEKLHSKGEERSYTSKEVSHCDESIATSKEQVTQLNEQVESLKRKIEEATSLNEEEEDKFKKQRTALKETISSATKENVALRAKLLKSLKFLKETSHLKKRKGRDLTPSTR
;
A
#
# COMPACT_ATOMS: atom_id res chain seq x y z
N MET A 1 13.98 9.97 42.33
CA MET A 1 14.77 9.44 41.21
C MET A 1 15.04 7.99 41.53
N ASP A 2 14.47 7.08 40.77
CA ASP A 2 14.52 5.65 41.07
C ASP A 2 15.68 5.01 40.27
N LEU A 3 16.81 4.79 40.93
CA LEU A 3 18.09 4.39 40.31
C LEU A 3 18.03 3.01 39.63
N PHE A 4 17.10 2.15 40.04
CA PHE A 4 16.94 0.81 39.49
C PHE A 4 16.32 0.80 38.08
N SER A 5 15.51 1.80 37.70
CA SER A 5 14.94 1.86 36.34
C SER A 5 15.94 2.32 35.28
N ILE A 6 17.06 2.93 35.69
CA ILE A 6 18.11 3.44 34.80
C ILE A 6 19.13 2.32 34.48
N LEU A 7 19.28 1.35 35.37
CA LEU A 7 20.27 0.27 35.25
C LEU A 7 19.76 -0.95 34.47
N ASP A 8 18.44 -1.15 34.36
CA ASP A 8 17.83 -2.25 33.60
C ASP A 8 17.48 -1.88 32.14
N GLY A 9 17.62 -0.61 31.75
CA GLY A 9 17.54 -0.23 30.35
C GLY A 9 18.86 -0.56 29.66
N THR A 10 18.85 -1.42 28.64
CA THR A 10 20.00 -1.53 27.72
C THR A 10 20.37 -0.11 27.28
N PRO A 11 21.60 0.38 27.50
CA PRO A 11 21.99 1.72 27.11
C PRO A 11 21.72 1.88 25.61
N GLU A 12 20.90 2.86 25.25
CA GLU A 12 20.59 3.15 23.85
C GLU A 12 21.92 3.39 23.11
N PRO A 13 22.12 2.80 21.92
CA PRO A 13 23.37 2.91 21.20
C PRO A 13 23.71 4.39 21.00
N PRO A 14 24.93 4.84 21.36
CA PRO A 14 25.33 6.22 21.14
C PRO A 14 25.21 6.55 19.65
N ILE A 15 24.67 7.72 19.33
CA ILE A 15 24.67 8.22 17.95
C ILE A 15 26.13 8.38 17.56
N VAL A 16 26.62 7.47 16.71
CA VAL A 16 27.92 7.62 16.06
C VAL A 16 27.76 8.75 15.04
N ASP A 17 28.64 9.74 15.07
CA ASP A 17 28.63 10.81 14.06
C ASP A 17 28.63 10.19 12.67
N LEU A 18 27.58 10.50 11.90
CA LEU A 18 27.42 9.98 10.55
C LEU A 18 28.54 10.54 9.68
N HIS A 19 29.39 9.67 9.14
CA HIS A 19 30.34 10.06 8.10
C HIS A 19 29.57 10.29 6.79
N LEU A 20 29.21 11.55 6.54
CA LEU A 20 28.49 11.95 5.34
C LEU A 20 29.46 12.19 4.17
N ASP A 21 29.23 11.52 3.03
CA ASP A 21 30.01 11.71 1.80
C ASP A 21 29.81 13.09 1.16
N SER A 22 28.65 13.71 1.40
CA SER A 22 28.31 15.06 0.95
C SER A 22 27.51 15.80 2.03
N ILE A 23 27.88 17.07 2.27
CA ILE A 23 27.25 17.91 3.28
C ILE A 23 26.41 18.97 2.57
N ASN A 24 25.09 18.94 2.80
CA ASN A 24 24.17 19.90 2.22
C ASN A 24 24.15 21.20 3.05
N ASN A 25 24.47 22.32 2.38
CA ASN A 25 24.45 23.69 2.92
C ASN A 25 23.49 24.63 2.12
N SER A 26 22.58 24.06 1.34
CA SER A 26 21.71 24.82 0.41
C SER A 26 20.57 25.59 1.10
N GLY A 27 20.28 25.27 2.36
CA GLY A 27 19.10 25.78 3.07
C GLY A 27 17.79 25.10 2.68
N ASP A 28 17.86 24.04 1.86
CA ASP A 28 16.76 23.12 1.54
C ASP A 28 17.15 21.70 1.96
N TYR A 29 16.47 21.20 2.99
CA TYR A 29 16.82 19.97 3.68
C TYR A 29 15.72 18.94 3.59
N ASN A 30 16.11 17.70 3.33
CA ASN A 30 15.19 16.57 3.30
C ASN A 30 15.26 15.83 4.64
N LEU A 31 14.13 15.73 5.32
CA LEU A 31 13.97 14.90 6.51
C LEU A 31 13.18 13.65 6.11
N PRO A 32 13.86 12.48 6.00
CA PRO A 32 13.18 11.25 5.68
C PRO A 32 12.14 10.90 6.73
N THR A 33 11.02 10.28 6.36
CA THR A 33 10.02 9.78 7.31
C THR A 33 9.76 8.30 7.08
N PRO A 34 9.49 7.51 8.14
CA PRO A 34 9.03 6.14 7.96
C PRO A 34 7.56 6.13 7.51
N MET A 35 7.11 4.98 7.01
CA MET A 35 5.69 4.65 6.89
C MET A 35 5.38 3.48 7.81
N PHE A 36 4.21 3.51 8.45
CA PHE A 36 3.77 2.43 9.31
C PHE A 36 3.08 1.32 8.53
N GLU A 37 2.93 0.17 9.17
CA GLU A 37 2.39 -1.05 8.56
C GLU A 37 1.05 -0.81 7.87
N PHE A 38 0.13 -0.09 8.52
CA PHE A 38 -1.16 0.26 7.91
C PHE A 38 -1.02 1.14 6.66
N GLN A 39 -0.06 2.06 6.63
CA GLN A 39 0.20 2.88 5.44
C GLN A 39 0.81 2.06 4.30
N LYS A 40 1.71 1.12 4.63
CA LYS A 40 2.34 0.23 3.64
C LYS A 40 1.31 -0.69 3.02
N GLU A 41 0.48 -1.33 3.84
CA GLU A 41 -0.61 -2.20 3.42
C GLU A 41 -1.62 -1.46 2.54
N LEU A 42 -2.03 -0.24 2.90
CA LEU A 42 -2.91 0.56 2.05
C LEU A 42 -2.27 0.93 0.72
N THR A 43 -0.95 1.19 0.70
CA THR A 43 -0.25 1.49 -0.54
C THR A 43 -0.19 0.27 -1.44
N ASP A 44 0.05 -0.92 -0.86
CA ASP A 44 0.02 -2.20 -1.57
C ASP A 44 -1.37 -2.47 -2.17
N GLN A 45 -2.44 -2.29 -1.37
CA GLN A 45 -3.82 -2.44 -1.83
C GLN A 45 -4.19 -1.48 -2.99
N ILE A 46 -3.67 -0.24 -2.97
CA ILE A 46 -3.87 0.70 -4.09
C ILE A 46 -3.18 0.16 -5.35
N VAL A 47 -1.94 -0.33 -5.25
CA VAL A 47 -1.21 -0.89 -6.38
C VAL A 47 -1.95 -2.11 -6.94
N SER A 48 -2.39 -3.03 -6.08
CA SER A 48 -3.17 -4.21 -6.49
C SER A 48 -4.52 -3.85 -7.13
N LEU A 49 -5.17 -2.78 -6.69
CA LEU A 49 -6.41 -2.29 -7.32
C LEU A 49 -6.18 -1.86 -8.77
N HIS A 50 -5.04 -1.23 -9.04
CA HIS A 50 -4.63 -0.76 -10.37
C HIS A 50 -3.77 -1.78 -11.14
N TYR A 51 -3.62 -3.02 -10.66
CA TYR A 51 -2.76 -4.07 -11.22
C TYR A 51 -2.93 -4.23 -12.74
N SER A 52 -4.17 -4.37 -13.22
CA SER A 52 -4.43 -4.59 -14.65
C SER A 52 -4.07 -3.39 -15.52
N ASP A 53 -4.25 -2.17 -15.00
CA ASP A 53 -4.01 -0.93 -15.74
C ASP A 53 -2.52 -0.63 -15.79
N ILE A 54 -1.79 -0.91 -14.70
CA ILE A 54 -0.32 -0.81 -14.63
C ILE A 54 0.32 -1.75 -15.66
N LEU A 55 -0.10 -3.02 -15.72
CA LEU A 55 0.44 -3.97 -16.69
C LEU A 55 0.19 -3.52 -18.13
N LYS A 56 -1.04 -3.12 -18.48
CA LYS A 56 -1.37 -2.64 -19.82
C LYS A 56 -0.54 -1.41 -20.20
N TYR A 57 -0.38 -0.48 -19.27
CA TYR A 57 0.43 0.71 -19.49
C TYR A 57 1.91 0.38 -19.70
N CYS A 58 2.48 -0.52 -18.89
CA CYS A 58 3.90 -0.84 -18.93
C CYS A 58 4.29 -1.82 -20.05
N GLU A 59 3.41 -2.73 -20.46
CA GLU A 59 3.69 -3.77 -21.46
C GLU A 59 3.25 -3.34 -22.87
N THR A 60 2.02 -2.87 -23.03
CA THR A 60 1.46 -2.52 -24.35
C THR A 60 1.70 -1.06 -24.74
N ASN A 61 2.27 -0.24 -23.84
CA ASN A 61 2.34 1.22 -23.98
C ASN A 61 0.97 1.81 -24.36
N ASP A 62 -0.10 1.23 -23.81
CA ASP A 62 -1.46 1.68 -24.08
C ASP A 62 -1.69 3.02 -23.36
N THR A 63 -1.61 4.10 -24.12
CA THR A 63 -1.82 5.48 -23.64
C THR A 63 -3.28 5.90 -23.78
N THR A 64 -4.23 4.98 -23.62
CA THR A 64 -5.65 5.35 -23.54
C THR A 64 -5.88 6.28 -22.35
N ASP A 65 -6.66 7.34 -22.57
CA ASP A 65 -6.96 8.35 -21.55
C ASP A 65 -7.54 7.75 -20.26
N LEU A 66 -8.22 6.60 -20.37
CA LEU A 66 -8.77 5.88 -19.21
C LEU A 66 -7.66 5.28 -18.33
N ILE A 67 -6.64 4.66 -18.94
CA ILE A 67 -5.49 4.10 -18.22
C ILE A 67 -4.67 5.22 -17.61
N ILE A 68 -4.41 6.30 -18.35
CA ILE A 68 -3.65 7.46 -17.84
C ILE A 68 -4.35 8.05 -16.61
N LYS A 69 -5.67 8.30 -16.69
CA LYS A 69 -6.45 8.78 -15.54
C LYS A 69 -6.46 7.80 -14.38
N SER A 70 -6.53 6.49 -14.64
CA SER A 70 -6.46 5.46 -13.60
C SER A 70 -5.11 5.52 -12.86
N LEU A 71 -4.00 5.67 -13.60
CA LEU A 71 -2.66 5.79 -13.02
C LEU A 71 -2.42 7.12 -12.30
N GLU A 72 -2.98 8.22 -12.80
CA GLU A 72 -2.98 9.51 -12.09
C GLU A 72 -3.72 9.40 -10.74
N ILE A 73 -4.89 8.74 -10.73
CA ILE A 73 -5.63 8.45 -9.50
C ILE A 73 -4.81 7.56 -8.56
N CYS A 74 -4.09 6.55 -9.09
CA CYS A 74 -3.20 5.71 -8.30
C CYS A 74 -2.11 6.55 -7.60
N VAL A 75 -1.45 7.44 -8.35
CA VAL A 75 -0.43 8.37 -7.82
C VAL A 75 -1.02 9.26 -6.73
N ASP A 76 -2.18 9.87 -6.98
CA ASP A 76 -2.85 10.74 -6.01
C ASP A 76 -3.26 9.98 -4.73
N ASN A 77 -3.78 8.77 -4.86
CA ASN A 77 -4.14 7.94 -3.70
C ASN A 77 -2.90 7.57 -2.88
N CYS A 78 -1.79 7.19 -3.53
CA CYS A 78 -0.52 6.92 -2.85
C CYS A 78 0.00 8.18 -2.13
N MET A 79 -0.16 9.37 -2.72
CA MET A 79 0.24 10.64 -2.09
C MET A 79 -0.61 10.96 -0.84
N LEU A 80 -1.91 10.69 -0.88
CA LEU A 80 -2.79 10.83 0.29
C LEU A 80 -2.41 9.85 1.41
N VAL A 81 -2.10 8.59 1.10
CA VAL A 81 -1.70 7.60 2.11
C VAL A 81 -0.32 7.92 2.71
N ALA A 82 0.62 8.39 1.88
CA ALA A 82 1.95 8.81 2.32
C ALA A 82 1.90 9.93 3.37
N THR A 83 0.92 10.84 3.25
CA THR A 83 0.67 11.88 4.26
C THR A 83 -0.11 11.34 5.46
N HIS A 84 -1.31 10.80 5.26
CA HIS A 84 -2.10 10.20 6.33
C HIS A 84 -3.21 9.25 5.81
N PRO A 85 -3.37 8.02 6.37
CA PRO A 85 -4.42 7.07 5.95
C PRO A 85 -5.86 7.62 5.95
N TYR A 86 -6.22 8.41 6.95
CA TYR A 86 -7.56 9.02 7.07
C TYR A 86 -7.94 9.98 5.93
N LEU A 87 -6.98 10.45 5.14
CA LEU A 87 -7.30 11.27 3.96
C LEU A 87 -7.96 10.43 2.86
N LEU A 88 -7.56 9.15 2.76
CA LEU A 88 -8.18 8.19 1.85
C LEU A 88 -9.42 7.54 2.49
N ILE A 89 -9.28 6.97 3.69
CA ILE A 89 -10.36 6.20 4.36
C ILE A 89 -10.96 7.01 5.51
N GLN A 90 -12.16 7.55 5.27
CA GLN A 90 -12.82 8.46 6.20
C GLN A 90 -13.58 7.76 7.34
N HIS A 91 -13.93 6.48 7.17
CA HIS A 91 -14.78 5.76 8.14
C HIS A 91 -14.17 5.64 9.54
N TYR A 92 -12.83 5.62 9.64
CA TYR A 92 -12.11 5.49 10.90
C TYR A 92 -11.66 6.83 11.50
N MET A 93 -11.96 7.95 10.82
CA MET A 93 -11.57 9.27 11.27
C MET A 93 -12.37 9.68 12.53
N PRO A 94 -11.71 10.10 13.62
CA PRO A 94 -12.41 10.56 14.82
C PRO A 94 -13.33 11.77 14.51
N LYS A 95 -14.60 11.69 14.93
CA LYS A 95 -15.59 12.77 14.70
C LYS A 95 -15.22 14.09 15.39
N ASN A 96 -14.48 14.04 16.49
CA ASN A 96 -14.08 15.23 17.24
C ASN A 96 -12.56 15.28 17.40
N LEU A 97 -11.88 16.00 16.52
CA LEU A 97 -10.42 16.12 16.48
C LEU A 97 -9.80 16.95 17.63
N ALA A 98 -10.60 17.57 18.50
CA ALA A 98 -10.10 18.43 19.57
C ALA A 98 -9.68 17.66 20.86
N LEU A 99 -9.97 16.36 20.94
CA LEU A 99 -9.64 15.54 22.12
C LEU A 99 -8.12 15.37 22.24
N ARG A 100 -7.60 15.41 23.47
CA ARG A 100 -6.16 15.35 23.77
C ARG A 100 -5.49 14.09 23.21
N ASP A 101 -6.18 12.96 23.30
CA ASP A 101 -5.62 11.65 22.95
C ASP A 101 -5.55 11.41 21.44
N ILE A 102 -6.20 12.26 20.63
CA ILE A 102 -6.20 12.14 19.17
C ILE A 102 -4.86 12.48 18.56
N SER A 103 -4.12 13.44 19.11
CA SER A 103 -2.78 13.77 18.61
C SER A 103 -1.84 12.55 18.70
N ALA A 104 -1.92 11.78 19.79
CA ALA A 104 -1.16 10.54 19.92
C ALA A 104 -1.61 9.49 18.90
N LYS A 105 -2.93 9.28 18.75
CA LYS A 105 -3.48 8.33 17.78
C LYS A 105 -3.12 8.68 16.33
N LEU A 106 -3.15 9.96 15.94
CA LEU A 106 -2.75 10.42 14.61
C LEU A 106 -1.27 10.17 14.36
N ALA A 107 -0.43 10.43 15.37
CA ALA A 107 1.00 10.12 15.30
C ALA A 107 1.25 8.62 15.18
N GLU A 108 0.48 7.76 15.88
CA GLU A 108 0.57 6.29 15.79
C GLU A 108 0.10 5.72 14.44
N THR A 109 -0.75 6.43 13.69
CA THR A 109 -1.26 5.96 12.40
C THR A 109 -0.47 6.44 11.18
N SER A 110 0.35 7.48 11.32
CA SER A 110 1.18 8.01 10.23
C SER A 110 2.59 8.33 10.71
N GLY A 111 3.59 7.66 10.12
CA GLY A 111 4.99 7.90 10.44
C GLY A 111 5.44 9.33 10.15
N LYS A 112 4.85 9.97 9.12
CA LYS A 112 5.09 11.38 8.79
C LYS A 112 4.57 12.33 9.88
N PHE A 113 3.40 12.05 10.42
CA PHE A 113 2.82 12.82 11.52
C PHE A 113 3.58 12.60 12.83
N ASN A 114 4.12 11.40 13.07
CA ASN A 114 4.99 11.15 14.22
C ASN A 114 6.27 12.00 14.13
N VAL A 115 6.96 11.97 13.00
CA VAL A 115 8.16 12.77 12.76
C VAL A 115 7.88 14.28 12.86
N LEU A 116 6.74 14.76 12.33
CA LEU A 116 6.35 16.16 12.49
C LEU A 116 6.15 16.53 13.97
N LYS A 117 5.45 15.68 14.73
CA LYS A 117 5.22 15.90 16.16
C LYS A 117 6.54 15.98 16.92
N ASP A 118 7.46 15.06 16.65
CA ASP A 118 8.78 15.02 17.30
C ASP A 118 9.61 16.25 16.93
N LEU A 119 9.65 16.62 15.65
CA LEU A 119 10.34 17.80 15.17
C LEU A 119 9.79 19.09 15.80
N VAL A 120 8.47 19.25 15.85
CA VAL A 120 7.84 20.42 16.49
C VAL A 120 8.14 20.45 17.99
N ASN A 121 8.09 19.31 18.68
CA ASN A 121 8.46 19.24 20.10
C ASN A 121 9.93 19.65 20.33
N VAL A 122 10.85 19.19 19.48
CA VAL A 122 12.27 19.59 19.53
C VAL A 122 12.43 21.10 19.35
N ILE A 123 11.72 21.68 18.38
CA ILE A 123 11.77 23.13 18.13
C ILE A 123 11.19 23.93 19.31
N LEU A 124 10.11 23.44 19.93
CA LEU A 124 9.46 24.07 21.08
C LEU A 124 10.30 23.97 22.37
N LEU A 125 11.01 22.86 22.57
CA LEU A 125 11.88 22.65 23.74
C LEU A 125 13.20 23.42 23.64
N ASN A 126 13.65 23.76 22.42
CA ASN A 126 14.87 24.52 22.22
C ASN A 126 14.71 25.95 22.77
N ASN A 127 15.47 26.32 23.80
CA ASN A 127 15.38 27.61 24.49
C ASN A 127 16.50 28.61 24.14
N VAL A 128 17.21 28.41 23.03
CA VAL A 128 18.39 29.24 22.69
C VAL A 128 18.05 30.70 22.39
N LEU A 129 16.86 30.97 21.84
CA LEU A 129 16.39 32.32 21.54
C LEU A 129 15.32 32.76 22.56
N ASN A 130 15.52 33.92 23.21
CA ASN A 130 14.51 34.59 24.04
C ASN A 130 13.43 35.34 23.21
N ALA A 131 13.33 35.06 21.91
CA ALA A 131 12.40 35.72 21.00
C ALA A 131 11.35 34.74 20.47
N THR A 132 10.22 35.28 20.01
CA THR A 132 9.15 34.50 19.36
C THR A 132 9.66 33.85 18.08
N LYS A 133 9.50 32.53 17.99
CA LYS A 133 9.84 31.74 16.79
C LYS A 133 8.63 31.65 15.88
N ASN A 134 8.79 32.00 14.60
CA ASN A 134 7.71 31.85 13.61
C ASN A 134 8.03 30.68 12.68
N ILE A 135 7.17 29.67 12.70
CA ILE A 135 7.32 28.43 11.92
C ILE A 135 6.19 28.37 10.90
N GLY A 136 6.53 28.29 9.61
CA GLY A 136 5.55 28.10 8.53
C GLY A 136 5.42 26.63 8.20
N ILE A 137 4.22 26.07 8.18
CA ILE A 137 3.94 24.72 7.71
C ILE A 137 3.09 24.86 6.45
N VAL A 138 3.65 24.42 5.32
CA VAL A 138 3.01 24.49 3.99
C VAL A 138 2.50 23.10 3.61
N MET A 139 1.26 23.04 3.15
CA MET A 139 0.57 21.79 2.77
C MET A 139 -0.41 22.00 1.61
N LYS A 140 -0.90 20.89 1.04
CA LYS A 140 -2.00 20.88 0.05
C LYS A 140 -3.20 21.63 0.58
N ASN A 141 -3.89 22.31 -0.32
CA ASN A 141 -5.12 23.05 -0.05
C ASN A 141 -6.33 22.13 0.17
N ASP A 142 -6.27 21.28 1.20
CA ASP A 142 -7.37 20.42 1.61
C ASP A 142 -7.69 20.68 3.09
N LEU A 143 -8.95 21.06 3.35
CA LEU A 143 -9.46 21.35 4.69
C LEU A 143 -9.16 20.21 5.67
N LYS A 144 -9.21 18.95 5.20
CA LYS A 144 -8.95 17.77 6.05
C LYS A 144 -7.49 17.67 6.48
N VAL A 145 -6.55 17.99 5.59
CA VAL A 145 -5.11 17.99 5.91
C VAL A 145 -4.82 19.06 6.95
N PHE A 146 -5.40 20.26 6.79
CA PHE A 146 -5.32 21.31 7.80
C PHE A 146 -5.94 20.90 9.14
N ASP A 147 -7.09 20.23 9.12
CA ASP A 147 -7.73 19.77 10.34
C ASP A 147 -6.87 18.72 11.06
N LEU A 148 -6.37 17.71 10.35
CA LEU A 148 -5.53 16.67 10.93
C LEU A 148 -4.21 17.23 11.47
N THR A 149 -3.57 18.15 10.75
CA THR A 149 -2.33 18.79 11.19
C THR A 149 -2.56 19.70 12.38
N GLU A 150 -3.63 20.50 12.40
CA GLU A 150 -4.02 21.30 13.56
C GLU A 150 -4.28 20.41 14.80
N ALA A 151 -5.00 19.29 14.63
CA ALA A 151 -5.28 18.33 15.69
C ALA A 151 -4.01 17.70 16.27
N LEU A 152 -3.07 17.30 15.41
CA LEU A 152 -1.75 16.81 15.81
C LEU A 152 -1.01 17.89 16.62
N LEU A 153 -0.92 19.09 16.06
CA LEU A 153 -0.19 20.21 16.64
C LEU A 153 -0.77 20.65 17.97
N LEU A 154 -2.08 20.53 18.22
CA LEU A 154 -2.69 20.82 19.52
C LEU A 154 -2.10 19.95 20.65
N GLY A 155 -1.72 18.70 20.36
CA GLY A 155 -1.16 17.77 21.35
C GLY A 155 0.35 17.88 21.61
N CYS A 156 1.11 18.65 20.83
CA CYS A 156 2.55 18.87 21.10
C CYS A 156 2.83 19.51 22.47
N THR A 157 3.99 19.24 23.06
CA THR A 157 4.37 19.80 24.37
C THR A 157 4.98 21.19 24.22
N GLY A 158 4.57 22.15 25.06
CA GLY A 158 5.12 23.51 25.07
C GLY A 158 4.10 24.62 24.79
N GLN A 159 4.53 25.87 24.99
CA GLN A 159 3.72 27.05 24.72
C GLN A 159 3.76 27.38 23.21
N LYS A 160 2.60 27.26 22.55
CA LYS A 160 2.46 27.50 21.11
C LYS A 160 1.15 28.21 20.79
N THR A 161 1.17 29.03 19.74
CA THR A 161 -0.02 29.63 19.13
C THR A 161 -0.14 29.11 17.71
N ILE A 162 -1.29 28.54 17.34
CA ILE A 162 -1.53 28.02 15.99
C ILE A 162 -2.37 29.06 15.24
N GLN A 163 -1.85 29.56 14.13
CA GLN A 163 -2.55 30.48 13.22
C GLN A 163 -2.81 29.79 11.89
N ARG A 164 -4.08 29.73 11.49
CA ARG A 164 -4.52 29.07 10.27
C ARG A 164 -5.07 30.11 9.30
N TYR A 165 -4.60 30.07 8.04
CA TYR A 165 -4.96 31.06 7.02
C TYR A 165 -6.06 30.58 6.07
N VAL A 166 -6.42 29.30 6.11
CA VAL A 166 -7.45 28.67 5.26
C VAL A 166 -8.44 27.89 6.11
N GLY A 167 -9.74 28.15 5.99
CA GLY A 167 -10.79 27.42 6.71
C GLY A 167 -11.06 27.91 8.15
N ASN A 168 -11.65 27.04 8.97
CA ASN A 168 -12.01 27.32 10.36
C ASN A 168 -11.15 26.49 11.32
N ASN A 169 -10.78 27.06 12.46
CA ASN A 169 -10.01 26.36 13.48
C ASN A 169 -10.86 25.28 14.15
N ILE A 170 -10.23 24.16 14.51
CA ILE A 170 -10.87 23.04 15.23
C ILE A 170 -11.30 23.46 16.62
N LYS A 171 -10.47 24.26 17.31
CA LYS A 171 -10.88 24.95 18.52
C LYS A 171 -11.47 26.31 18.13
N LYS A 172 -12.77 26.50 18.37
CA LYS A 172 -13.36 27.84 18.38
C LYS A 172 -12.55 28.68 19.37
N GLU A 173 -12.04 29.83 18.92
CA GLU A 173 -11.43 30.81 19.80
C GLU A 173 -12.46 31.23 20.85
N THR A 174 -12.44 30.58 22.02
CA THR A 174 -13.25 31.02 23.16
C THR A 174 -12.61 32.29 23.68
N GLY A 175 -13.13 33.42 23.18
CA GLY A 175 -13.07 34.77 23.73
C GLY A 175 -11.68 35.27 24.13
N ARG A 176 -11.18 36.28 23.40
CA ARG A 176 -10.18 37.27 23.83
C ARG A 176 -9.82 37.19 25.33
N SER A 177 -8.97 36.24 25.69
CA SER A 177 -8.25 36.30 26.96
C SER A 177 -6.96 36.99 26.59
N SER A 178 -6.93 38.29 26.89
CA SER A 178 -5.74 39.13 26.93
C SER A 178 -4.75 38.56 27.95
N LYS A 179 -4.18 37.40 27.66
CA LYS A 179 -2.93 36.97 28.28
C LYS A 179 -1.84 37.61 27.44
N THR A 180 -1.13 38.54 28.06
CA THR A 180 0.17 39.06 27.64
C THR A 180 0.89 38.05 26.76
N LYS A 181 1.16 38.40 25.48
CA LYS A 181 1.93 37.57 24.56
C LYS A 181 3.26 37.24 25.25
N ASP A 182 3.39 36.03 25.77
CA ASP A 182 4.66 35.57 26.34
C ASP A 182 5.72 35.63 25.22
N PRO A 183 6.83 36.38 25.40
CA PRO A 183 7.82 36.58 24.34
C PRO A 183 8.57 35.30 23.95
N LYS A 184 8.32 34.18 24.65
CA LYS A 184 8.92 32.86 24.43
C LYS A 184 8.00 31.87 23.68
N ALA A 185 6.76 32.24 23.37
CA ALA A 185 5.85 31.33 22.68
C ALA A 185 6.20 31.24 21.18
N ALA A 186 6.22 30.03 20.64
CA ALA A 186 6.35 29.82 19.20
C ALA A 186 4.99 29.99 18.50
N ILE A 187 4.99 30.62 17.33
CA ILE A 187 3.80 30.78 16.49
C ILE A 187 3.94 29.85 15.29
N ILE A 188 2.98 28.95 15.13
CA ILE A 188 2.94 27.97 14.04
C ILE A 188 1.86 28.42 13.06
N HIS A 189 2.28 28.70 11.83
CA HIS A 189 1.46 29.21 10.75
C HIS A 189 1.13 28.09 9.77
N LEU A 190 -0.16 27.76 9.60
CA LEU A 190 -0.62 26.75 8.64
C LEU A 190 -1.03 27.42 7.33
N ILE A 191 -0.28 27.14 6.27
CA ILE A 191 -0.34 27.86 4.99
C ILE A 191 -0.63 26.88 3.85
N SER A 192 -1.45 27.30 2.89
CA SER A 192 -1.73 26.54 1.67
C SER A 192 -0.66 26.78 0.62
N HIS A 193 -0.26 25.71 -0.07
CA HIS A 193 0.70 25.78 -1.19
C HIS A 193 0.25 26.70 -2.34
N ASP A 194 -1.06 26.80 -2.62
CA ASP A 194 -1.61 27.60 -3.73
C ASP A 194 -1.61 29.12 -3.46
N GLY A 195 -1.27 29.54 -2.25
CA GLY A 195 -1.34 30.95 -1.84
C GLY A 195 -2.75 31.53 -1.71
N VAL A 196 -3.80 30.71 -1.85
CA VAL A 196 -5.19 31.11 -1.58
C VAL A 196 -5.38 31.23 -0.06
N LEU A 197 -5.49 32.46 0.44
CA LEU A 197 -5.66 32.77 1.86
C LEU A 197 -7.04 33.38 2.08
N ASN A 198 -7.79 32.86 3.06
CA ASN A 198 -9.14 33.36 3.36
C ASN A 198 -9.16 34.33 4.57
N LYS A 199 -8.11 34.31 5.41
CA LYS A 199 -8.02 35.09 6.66
C LYS A 199 -6.59 35.61 6.87
N HIS A 200 -6.45 36.72 7.60
CA HIS A 200 -5.18 37.25 8.12
C HIS A 200 -4.07 37.50 7.07
N GLU A 201 -4.41 37.86 5.84
CA GLU A 201 -3.44 38.08 4.75
C GLU A 201 -2.41 39.19 5.08
N GLU A 202 -2.85 40.28 5.70
CA GLU A 202 -2.00 41.39 6.14
C GLU A 202 -1.07 41.01 7.31
N GLU A 203 -1.45 40.04 8.14
CA GLU A 203 -0.57 39.53 9.19
C GLU A 203 0.52 38.64 8.60
N LEU A 204 0.19 37.80 7.61
CA LEU A 204 1.15 36.94 6.93
C LEU A 204 2.28 37.75 6.27
N LYS A 205 1.94 38.84 5.56
CA LYS A 205 2.91 39.70 4.88
C LYS A 205 3.94 40.34 5.83
N ASN A 206 3.60 40.49 7.10
CA ASN A 206 4.45 41.11 8.11
C ASN A 206 5.26 40.09 8.94
N VAL A 207 5.01 38.79 8.77
CA VAL A 207 5.74 37.74 9.50
C VAL A 207 7.11 37.52 8.88
N LYS A 208 8.11 37.31 9.73
CA LYS A 208 9.43 36.77 9.35
C LYS A 208 9.46 35.32 9.79
N PHE A 209 9.44 34.38 8.85
CA PHE A 209 9.59 32.95 9.13
C PHE A 209 11.04 32.64 9.45
N ASP A 210 11.30 31.88 10.52
CA ASP A 210 12.64 31.35 10.84
C ASP A 210 12.86 29.99 10.15
N LEU A 211 11.81 29.16 10.12
CA LEU A 211 11.77 27.82 9.54
C LEU A 211 10.48 27.63 8.74
N VAL A 212 10.58 27.00 7.56
CA VAL A 212 9.46 26.55 6.75
C VAL A 212 9.52 25.03 6.63
N ILE A 213 8.41 24.36 6.92
CA ILE A 213 8.26 22.91 6.82
C ILE A 213 7.30 22.61 5.66
N ALA A 214 7.76 21.85 4.68
CA ALA A 214 6.91 21.30 3.62
C ALA A 214 6.36 19.95 4.07
N MET A 215 5.03 19.87 4.22
CA MET A 215 4.34 18.69 4.77
C MET A 215 4.05 17.61 3.76
N ASP A 216 3.87 17.93 2.48
CA ASP A 216 3.47 16.98 1.45
C ASP A 216 4.18 17.26 0.12
N GLY A 217 4.27 16.23 -0.72
CA GLY A 217 4.91 16.35 -2.03
C GLY A 217 4.10 17.17 -3.06
N TYR A 218 2.95 17.73 -2.66
CA TYR A 218 2.18 18.67 -3.47
C TYR A 218 2.76 20.09 -3.43
N VAL A 219 3.62 20.41 -2.46
CA VAL A 219 4.23 21.74 -2.35
C VAL A 219 5.25 21.95 -3.47
N ASP A 220 4.91 22.81 -4.44
CA ASP A 220 5.89 23.30 -5.41
C ASP A 220 6.72 24.43 -4.82
N THR A 221 7.99 24.13 -4.56
CA THR A 221 8.95 25.07 -3.97
C THR A 221 9.49 26.09 -4.95
N ASN A 222 9.26 25.90 -6.25
CA ASN A 222 9.63 26.85 -7.29
C ASN A 222 8.52 27.87 -7.57
N SER A 223 7.36 27.73 -6.93
CA SER A 223 6.27 28.68 -7.09
C SER A 223 6.65 30.07 -6.55
N ASP A 224 6.23 31.13 -7.25
CA ASP A 224 6.50 32.52 -6.87
C ASP A 224 5.99 32.83 -5.45
N PHE A 225 4.84 32.24 -5.08
CA PHE A 225 4.28 32.37 -3.73
C PHE A 225 5.23 31.82 -2.67
N PHE A 226 5.77 30.62 -2.87
CA PHE A 226 6.65 29.97 -1.91
C PHE A 226 8.02 30.67 -1.79
N LEU A 227 8.57 31.13 -2.91
CA LEU A 227 9.78 31.95 -2.93
C LEU A 227 9.58 33.27 -2.15
N ASN A 228 8.44 33.93 -2.37
CA ASN A 228 8.07 35.13 -1.62
C ASN A 228 7.93 34.84 -0.12
N LEU A 229 7.29 33.74 0.27
CA LEU A 229 7.15 33.32 1.67
C LEU A 229 8.51 33.12 2.35
N ARG A 230 9.50 32.55 1.64
CA ARG A 230 10.86 32.37 2.16
C ARG A 230 11.64 33.68 2.30
N LEU A 231 11.37 34.69 1.47
CA LEU A 231 12.09 35.97 1.43
C LEU A 231 11.42 37.08 2.25
N GLN A 232 10.17 36.89 2.68
CA GLN A 232 9.38 37.88 3.42
C GLN A 232 10.14 38.48 4.61
N ASN A 233 10.26 39.82 4.60
CA ASN A 233 10.89 40.64 5.65
C ASN A 233 12.34 40.26 6.00
N ARG A 234 13.08 39.71 5.03
CA ARG A 234 14.51 39.38 5.15
C ARG A 234 15.35 40.17 4.15
N ARG A 235 16.56 40.56 4.55
CA ARG A 235 17.53 41.26 3.69
C ARG A 235 18.36 40.25 2.89
N GLY A 236 17.71 39.51 2.00
CA GLY A 236 18.36 38.60 1.03
C GLY A 236 18.50 37.13 1.44
N ASP A 237 18.45 36.79 2.73
CA ASP A 237 18.58 35.39 3.18
C ASP A 237 17.22 34.67 3.20
N ALA A 238 17.06 33.60 2.42
CA ALA A 238 15.84 32.79 2.43
C ALA A 238 15.64 32.05 3.77
N ALA A 239 14.40 31.77 4.17
CA ALA A 239 14.09 30.91 5.32
C ALA A 239 14.60 29.48 5.09
N VAL A 240 15.02 28.82 6.19
CA VAL A 240 15.41 27.40 6.16
C VAL A 240 14.20 26.57 5.81
N LEU A 241 14.35 25.67 4.82
CA LEU A 241 13.31 24.75 4.39
C LEU A 241 13.64 23.33 4.86
N VAL A 242 12.69 22.67 5.50
CA VAL A 242 12.75 21.24 5.82
C VAL A 242 11.56 20.53 5.17
N ARG A 243 11.84 19.57 4.30
CA ARG A 243 10.83 18.75 3.61
C ARG A 243 10.67 17.43 4.31
N LEU A 244 9.44 17.09 4.71
CA LEU A 244 9.13 15.77 5.25
C LEU A 244 8.84 14.84 4.09
N ILE A 245 9.67 13.81 3.89
CA ILE A 245 9.57 12.92 2.73
C ILE A 245 9.64 11.46 3.18
N PRO A 246 8.58 10.66 2.98
CA PRO A 246 8.65 9.25 3.31
C PRO A 246 9.53 8.50 2.32
N ILE A 247 10.47 7.69 2.83
CA ILE A 247 11.48 7.00 2.02
C ILE A 247 10.82 5.99 1.08
N ASN A 248 11.34 5.91 -0.15
CA ASN A 248 10.89 4.96 -1.19
C ASN A 248 9.41 5.08 -1.56
N THR A 249 8.79 6.22 -1.27
CA THR A 249 7.40 6.50 -1.65
C THR A 249 7.29 7.30 -2.93
N ILE A 250 6.05 7.53 -3.36
CA ILE A 250 5.74 8.45 -4.44
C ILE A 250 6.27 9.87 -4.20
N GLU A 251 6.27 10.40 -2.99
CA GLU A 251 6.84 11.73 -2.72
C GLU A 251 8.35 11.78 -2.98
N HIS A 252 9.05 10.71 -2.59
CA HIS A 252 10.47 10.56 -2.88
C HIS A 252 10.71 10.48 -4.39
N CYS A 253 9.86 9.73 -5.11
CA CYS A 253 9.90 9.64 -6.57
C CYS A 253 9.67 10.99 -7.25
N LEU A 254 8.68 11.76 -6.79
CA LEU A 254 8.35 13.08 -7.34
C LEU A 254 9.52 14.06 -7.21
N LEU A 255 10.19 14.07 -6.05
CA LEU A 255 11.36 14.93 -5.82
C LEU A 255 12.53 14.49 -6.71
N HIS A 256 12.84 13.19 -6.75
CA HIS A 256 13.96 12.67 -7.54
C HIS A 256 13.79 12.94 -9.04
N TYR A 257 12.56 12.80 -9.55
CA TYR A 257 12.25 13.01 -10.97
C TYR A 257 11.79 14.43 -11.31
N GLU A 258 11.91 15.40 -10.39
CA GLU A 258 11.43 16.77 -10.61
C GLU A 258 12.02 17.42 -11.88
N GLY A 259 13.30 17.18 -12.18
CA GLY A 259 13.96 17.67 -13.39
C GLY A 259 13.44 17.05 -14.70
N LEU A 260 12.64 16.00 -14.63
CA LEU A 260 12.11 15.21 -15.76
C LEU A 260 10.59 15.35 -15.93
N LYS A 261 9.94 16.30 -15.22
CA LYS A 261 8.48 16.55 -15.30
C LYS A 261 7.95 16.79 -16.74
N LYS A 262 8.81 17.24 -17.67
CA LYS A 262 8.45 17.50 -19.07
C LYS A 262 8.54 16.28 -19.99
N ASP A 263 9.08 15.17 -19.52
CA ASP A 263 9.23 13.96 -20.31
C ASP A 263 7.92 13.17 -20.36
N THR A 264 7.55 12.66 -21.53
CA THR A 264 6.41 11.73 -21.68
C THR A 264 6.61 10.42 -20.89
N THR A 265 7.85 10.08 -20.57
CA THR A 265 8.21 8.91 -19.75
C THR A 265 8.11 9.17 -18.24
N TYR A 266 7.76 10.39 -17.81
CA TYR A 266 7.70 10.76 -16.40
C TYR A 266 6.71 9.89 -15.62
N LEU A 267 5.48 9.75 -16.12
CA LEU A 267 4.45 8.94 -15.47
C LEU A 267 4.87 7.46 -15.38
N TYR A 268 5.46 6.92 -16.45
CA TYR A 268 6.02 5.57 -16.43
C TYR A 268 7.12 5.38 -15.38
N LYS A 269 8.06 6.33 -15.27
CA LYS A 269 9.13 6.28 -14.25
C LYS A 269 8.54 6.36 -12.83
N LEU A 270 7.49 7.15 -12.61
CA LEU A 270 6.81 7.22 -11.33
C LEU A 270 6.14 5.88 -10.99
N ILE A 271 5.26 5.38 -11.85
CA ILE A 271 4.51 4.14 -11.61
C ILE A 271 5.45 2.95 -11.43
N SER A 272 6.44 2.79 -12.30
CA SER A 272 7.43 1.70 -12.17
C SER A 272 8.21 1.79 -10.86
N SER A 273 8.56 2.99 -10.40
CA SER A 273 9.22 3.17 -9.11
C SER A 273 8.30 2.86 -7.93
N ILE A 274 7.02 3.26 -7.97
CA ILE A 274 6.04 2.94 -6.92
C ILE A 274 5.90 1.42 -6.78
N VAL A 275 5.72 0.72 -7.90
CA VAL A 275 5.45 -0.73 -7.91
C VAL A 275 6.67 -1.50 -7.43
N CYS A 276 7.86 -1.21 -7.98
CA CYS A 276 9.06 -1.97 -7.66
C CYS A 276 9.64 -1.66 -6.27
N LEU A 277 9.36 -0.47 -5.72
CA LEU A 277 9.82 -0.09 -4.37
C LEU A 277 8.84 -0.45 -3.26
N ARG A 278 7.67 -1.03 -3.58
CA ARG A 278 6.57 -1.21 -2.62
C ARG A 278 6.99 -1.98 -1.35
N ASP A 279 7.80 -3.02 -1.52
CA ASP A 279 8.26 -3.87 -0.42
C ASP A 279 9.23 -3.14 0.52
N GLN A 280 9.86 -2.06 0.05
CA GLN A 280 10.86 -1.27 0.78
C GLN A 280 10.32 0.10 1.21
N ILE A 281 9.01 0.33 1.09
CA ILE A 281 8.37 1.60 1.46
C ILE A 281 8.59 1.92 2.93
N GLY A 282 9.06 3.14 3.21
CA GLY A 282 9.13 3.70 4.56
C GLY A 282 10.10 2.99 5.51
N ASN A 283 11.00 2.14 5.00
CA ASN A 283 12.08 1.56 5.78
C ASN A 283 13.25 2.55 5.86
N LEU A 284 13.53 3.04 7.07
CA LEU A 284 14.68 3.91 7.29
C LEU A 284 15.99 3.10 7.19
N PRO A 285 17.07 3.68 6.63
CA PRO A 285 18.42 3.14 6.74
C PRO A 285 18.79 2.83 8.20
N PRO A 286 19.53 1.75 8.46
CA PRO A 286 19.94 1.36 9.81
C PRO A 286 20.59 2.48 10.63
N ASP A 287 21.36 3.33 9.94
CA ASP A 287 22.11 4.44 10.55
C ASP A 287 21.19 5.56 11.08
N LEU A 288 19.98 5.68 10.53
CA LEU A 288 19.01 6.68 10.98
C LEU A 288 18.18 6.20 12.18
N PHE A 289 18.01 4.89 12.41
CA PHE A 289 17.13 4.40 13.48
C PHE A 289 17.41 5.00 14.87
N PRO A 290 18.66 5.14 15.35
CA PRO A 290 18.93 5.72 16.65
C PRO A 290 18.41 7.16 16.79
N ILE A 291 18.51 7.95 15.72
CA ILE A 291 18.10 9.36 15.69
C ILE A 291 16.57 9.48 15.83
N TYR A 292 15.82 8.61 15.16
CA TYR A 292 14.36 8.61 15.21
C TYR A 292 13.83 8.00 16.50
N ASN A 293 14.48 6.96 17.05
CA ASN A 293 14.13 6.39 18.35
C ASN A 293 14.33 7.40 19.50
N GLN A 294 15.29 8.31 19.36
CA GLN A 294 15.51 9.42 20.29
C GLN A 294 14.63 10.65 19.99
N ASN A 295 13.51 10.48 19.28
CA ASN A 295 12.54 11.53 18.93
C ASN A 295 13.20 12.78 18.31
N LEU A 296 14.21 12.59 17.45
CA LEU A 296 14.94 13.65 16.76
C LEU A 296 15.65 14.65 17.69
N THR A 297 15.84 14.33 18.97
CA THR A 297 16.55 15.19 19.93
C THR A 297 17.97 15.53 19.49
N TYR A 298 18.59 14.67 18.68
CA TYR A 298 19.86 14.95 18.00
C TYR A 298 19.87 16.27 17.22
N LEU A 299 18.77 16.61 16.53
CA LEU A 299 18.67 17.84 15.72
C LEU A 299 18.62 19.12 16.57
N SER A 300 18.31 19.02 17.87
CA SER A 300 18.20 20.17 18.76
C SER A 300 19.50 20.98 18.83
N HIS A 301 20.58 20.32 19.24
CA HIS A 301 21.89 20.92 19.51
C HIS A 301 22.77 21.01 18.25
N THR A 302 22.63 20.06 17.32
CA THR A 302 23.46 20.02 16.10
C THR A 302 22.98 20.98 15.01
N PHE A 303 21.67 21.22 14.91
CA PHE A 303 21.09 21.97 13.80
C PHE A 303 20.28 23.18 14.27
N PHE A 304 19.26 22.97 15.10
CA PHE A 304 18.33 24.04 15.47
C PHE A 304 18.97 25.14 16.31
N ASP A 305 19.96 24.82 17.14
CA ASP A 305 20.80 25.81 17.82
C ASP A 305 21.44 26.80 16.85
N HIS A 306 21.92 26.31 15.70
CA HIS A 306 22.54 27.15 14.67
C HIS A 306 21.52 27.89 13.81
N VAL A 307 20.36 27.29 13.53
CA VAL A 307 19.25 27.95 12.81
C VAL A 307 18.72 29.16 13.60
N PHE A 308 18.63 29.03 14.94
CA PHE A 308 18.09 30.06 15.81
C PHE A 308 19.15 31.07 16.27
N ARG A 309 20.43 30.72 16.34
CA ARG A 309 21.53 31.70 16.55
C ARG A 309 21.76 32.48 15.26
N ARG A 310 21.15 33.67 15.16
CA ARG A 310 21.14 34.58 14.00
C ARG A 310 22.51 35.12 13.54
N ASP A 311 23.62 34.50 13.92
CA ASP A 311 24.99 34.99 13.72
C ASP A 311 25.66 34.46 12.43
N LEU A 312 25.06 33.48 11.74
CA LEU A 312 25.63 32.89 10.53
C LEU A 312 25.04 33.51 9.25
N ARG A 313 25.91 34.06 8.39
CA ARG A 313 25.58 34.52 7.02
C ARG A 313 25.38 33.36 6.02
N SER A 314 25.49 32.13 6.48
CA SER A 314 25.40 30.90 5.68
C SER A 314 24.46 29.92 6.36
N PHE A 315 23.77 29.10 5.57
CA PHE A 315 22.90 28.06 6.11
C PHE A 315 23.71 27.00 6.90
N PRO A 316 23.18 26.49 8.03
CA PRO A 316 23.84 25.45 8.81
C PRO A 316 23.92 24.13 8.03
N SER A 317 24.95 23.33 8.28
CA SER A 317 25.09 22.03 7.63
C SER A 317 24.00 21.06 8.10
N TRP A 318 23.37 20.35 7.17
CA TRP A 318 22.39 19.32 7.51
C TRP A 318 23.09 18.11 8.14
N PRO A 319 22.64 17.64 9.31
CA PRO A 319 23.31 16.54 10.02
C PRO A 319 22.86 15.14 9.56
N LEU A 320 21.85 15.04 8.67
CA LEU A 320 21.38 13.76 8.14
C LEU A 320 21.88 13.54 6.70
N PRO A 321 21.97 12.29 6.23
CA PRO A 321 22.32 11.98 4.85
C PRO A 321 21.29 12.54 3.87
N GLU A 322 21.73 12.79 2.64
CA GLU A 322 20.81 13.05 1.53
C GLU A 322 19.96 11.81 1.20
N LEU A 323 18.85 12.03 0.51
CA LEU A 323 17.95 10.95 0.10
C LEU A 323 18.64 10.01 -0.90
N VAL A 324 18.37 8.72 -0.75
CA VAL A 324 18.95 7.68 -1.61
C VAL A 324 18.43 7.83 -3.04
N SER A 325 19.31 7.71 -4.04
CA SER A 325 18.90 7.77 -5.45
C SER A 325 17.98 6.60 -5.82
N ILE A 326 16.94 6.88 -6.60
CA ILE A 326 15.98 5.85 -7.04
C ILE A 326 16.54 5.13 -8.27
N PRO A 327 16.61 3.78 -8.26
CA PRO A 327 17.07 3.02 -9.42
C PRO A 327 16.08 3.15 -10.59
N LYS A 328 16.59 2.95 -11.82
CA LYS A 328 15.76 2.96 -13.03
C LYS A 328 15.17 1.57 -13.24
N PHE A 329 13.85 1.47 -13.31
CA PHE A 329 13.14 0.22 -13.49
C PHE A 329 12.73 -0.01 -14.95
N SER A 330 12.75 -1.26 -15.37
CA SER A 330 12.27 -1.72 -16.68
C SER A 330 10.89 -2.35 -16.58
N ALA A 331 10.19 -2.51 -17.72
CA ALA A 331 8.86 -3.13 -17.75
C ALA A 331 8.88 -4.57 -17.19
N THR A 332 9.98 -5.29 -17.39
CA THR A 332 10.18 -6.64 -16.85
C THR A 332 10.34 -6.63 -15.32
N ASP A 333 10.86 -5.56 -14.73
CA ASP A 333 10.97 -5.43 -13.27
C ASP A 333 9.60 -5.15 -12.66
N VAL A 334 8.78 -4.35 -13.33
CA VAL A 334 7.38 -4.09 -12.95
C VAL A 334 6.57 -5.38 -13.01
N GLU A 335 6.67 -6.14 -14.10
CA GLU A 335 6.02 -7.44 -14.25
C GLU A 335 6.46 -8.42 -13.15
N ARG A 336 7.77 -8.53 -12.90
CA ARG A 336 8.30 -9.40 -11.83
C ARG A 336 7.75 -9.00 -10.46
N SER A 337 7.71 -7.71 -10.16
CA SER A 337 7.19 -7.18 -8.90
C SER A 337 5.69 -7.47 -8.76
N LEU A 338 4.91 -7.33 -9.82
CA LEU A 338 3.48 -7.61 -9.80
C LEU A 338 3.18 -9.12 -9.73
N LEU A 339 4.01 -9.96 -10.33
CA LEU A 339 3.86 -11.43 -10.28
C LEU A 339 4.07 -12.02 -8.89
N THR A 340 4.76 -11.35 -7.97
CA THR A 340 4.84 -11.80 -6.57
C THR A 340 3.51 -11.62 -5.82
N GLU A 341 2.57 -10.80 -6.32
CA GLU A 341 1.20 -10.70 -5.78
C GLU A 341 0.32 -11.86 -6.25
N VAL A 342 0.54 -12.33 -7.48
CA VAL A 342 -0.24 -13.43 -8.05
C VAL A 342 0.29 -14.72 -7.43
N VAL A 343 -0.45 -15.29 -6.48
CA VAL A 343 -0.22 -16.65 -5.96
C VAL A 343 -0.43 -17.65 -7.10
N TYR A 344 0.57 -17.80 -7.95
CA TYR A 344 0.68 -18.95 -8.83
C TYR A 344 1.01 -20.14 -7.94
N HIS A 345 0.18 -21.19 -8.00
CA HIS A 345 0.59 -22.53 -7.60
C HIS A 345 1.71 -23.00 -8.54
N TYR A 346 2.92 -22.48 -8.33
CA TYR A 346 4.10 -22.87 -9.07
C TYR A 346 4.60 -24.20 -8.50
N THR A 347 4.58 -25.24 -9.30
CA THR A 347 5.26 -26.50 -9.02
C THR A 347 6.78 -26.27 -9.09
N PRO A 348 7.60 -26.91 -8.24
CA PRO A 348 8.95 -26.45 -7.92
C PRO A 348 10.03 -26.79 -8.97
N TYR A 349 9.65 -27.02 -10.23
CA TYR A 349 10.56 -27.65 -11.21
C TYR A 349 11.02 -26.76 -12.35
N ASP A 350 10.65 -25.47 -12.41
CA ASP A 350 10.95 -24.62 -13.60
C ASP A 350 11.83 -23.39 -13.34
N SER A 351 12.53 -23.32 -12.21
CA SER A 351 13.44 -22.21 -11.91
C SER A 351 14.91 -22.63 -11.98
N ASN A 352 15.49 -22.62 -13.19
CA ASN A 352 16.94 -22.60 -13.36
C ASN A 352 17.44 -21.14 -13.26
N GLU A 353 17.74 -20.69 -12.04
CA GLU A 353 18.19 -19.31 -11.71
C GLU A 353 19.65 -18.97 -12.06
N ASN A 354 20.39 -19.82 -12.78
CA ASN A 354 21.79 -19.53 -13.13
C ASN A 354 21.98 -19.39 -14.64
N SER A 355 21.65 -18.23 -15.22
CA SER A 355 22.28 -17.77 -16.47
C SER A 355 22.19 -16.25 -16.63
N VAL A 356 23.03 -15.54 -15.88
CA VAL A 356 23.49 -14.21 -16.28
C VAL A 356 24.70 -14.43 -17.18
N GLU A 357 24.51 -14.33 -18.50
CA GLU A 357 25.41 -13.62 -19.43
C GLU A 357 25.07 -13.86 -20.93
N ILE A 358 25.21 -12.78 -21.69
CA ILE A 358 25.25 -12.62 -23.15
C ILE A 358 23.91 -12.64 -23.91
N SER A 359 23.62 -11.45 -24.43
CA SER A 359 22.56 -11.11 -25.38
C SER A 359 22.57 -11.97 -26.64
N THR A 360 21.65 -12.92 -26.72
CA THR A 360 20.95 -13.23 -27.97
C THR A 360 19.48 -13.44 -27.62
N LYS A 361 18.57 -12.81 -28.38
CA LYS A 361 17.12 -12.85 -28.16
C LYS A 361 16.63 -14.30 -28.13
N LYS A 362 16.51 -14.91 -26.96
CA LYS A 362 15.79 -16.18 -26.80
C LYS A 362 14.30 -15.89 -26.91
N LYS A 363 13.65 -16.56 -27.86
CA LYS A 363 12.21 -16.48 -28.11
C LYS A 363 11.45 -16.98 -26.88
N SER A 364 10.41 -16.24 -26.48
CA SER A 364 9.59 -16.53 -25.30
C SER A 364 8.92 -17.92 -25.42
N TYR A 365 8.65 -18.56 -24.28
CA TYR A 365 7.91 -19.83 -24.19
C TYR A 365 6.57 -19.82 -24.94
N TYR A 366 5.90 -18.67 -24.99
CA TYR A 366 4.67 -18.50 -25.77
C TYR A 366 4.93 -18.37 -27.26
N GLU A 367 6.05 -17.79 -27.67
CA GLU A 367 6.46 -17.70 -29.07
C GLU A 367 6.86 -19.08 -29.61
N SER A 368 7.53 -19.90 -28.79
CA SER A 368 7.87 -21.29 -29.14
C SER A 368 6.63 -22.18 -29.17
N ARG A 369 5.69 -22.05 -28.23
CA ARG A 369 4.39 -22.76 -28.29
C ARG A 369 3.53 -22.30 -29.47
N ARG A 370 3.54 -21.01 -29.81
CA ARG A 370 2.79 -20.47 -30.94
C ARG A 370 3.38 -20.92 -32.28
N LEU A 371 4.71 -20.98 -32.38
CA LEU A 371 5.37 -21.61 -33.53
C LEU A 371 5.03 -23.10 -33.61
N GLN A 372 5.10 -23.86 -32.52
CA GLN A 372 4.70 -25.26 -32.50
C GLN A 372 3.21 -25.46 -32.86
N LEU A 373 2.32 -24.58 -32.40
CA LEU A 373 0.90 -24.59 -32.77
C LEU A 373 0.67 -24.17 -34.23
N ASP A 374 1.41 -23.20 -34.77
CA ASP A 374 1.35 -22.82 -36.18
C ASP A 374 1.85 -23.95 -37.10
N TYR A 375 2.79 -24.77 -36.62
CA TYR A 375 3.22 -25.99 -37.32
C TYR A 375 2.20 -27.14 -37.21
N VAL A 376 1.43 -27.22 -36.12
CA VAL A 376 0.45 -28.30 -35.88
C VAL A 376 -0.95 -27.98 -36.44
N THR A 377 -1.32 -26.70 -36.54
CA THR A 377 -2.70 -26.28 -36.87
C THR A 377 -2.91 -25.81 -38.30
N ASN A 378 -1.89 -25.85 -39.17
CA ASN A 378 -2.07 -25.58 -40.59
C ASN A 378 -2.66 -26.81 -41.31
N PRO A 379 -3.94 -26.79 -41.75
CA PRO A 379 -4.61 -27.96 -42.30
C PRO A 379 -4.34 -28.15 -43.81
N LEU A 380 -3.42 -27.37 -44.40
CA LEU A 380 -3.05 -27.45 -45.80
C LEU A 380 -1.52 -27.67 -45.93
N LYS A 381 -1.08 -28.93 -45.75
CA LYS A 381 -0.01 -29.60 -46.52
C LYS A 381 0.36 -30.95 -45.88
N ASN A 382 -0.24 -32.02 -46.42
CA ASN A 382 0.30 -33.36 -46.71
C ASN A 382 1.24 -34.08 -45.71
N ASP A 383 0.96 -35.38 -45.49
CA ASP A 383 1.81 -36.33 -44.76
C ASP A 383 3.28 -36.25 -45.18
N TYR A 384 4.18 -36.25 -44.20
CA TYR A 384 5.64 -36.09 -44.34
C TYR A 384 6.29 -37.07 -45.35
N ASN A 385 5.65 -38.21 -45.61
CA ASN A 385 6.07 -39.20 -46.61
C ASN A 385 5.83 -38.76 -48.06
N THR A 386 4.83 -37.91 -48.31
CA THR A 386 4.54 -37.38 -49.65
C THR A 386 5.36 -36.14 -50.01
N LEU A 387 5.82 -35.38 -49.01
CA LEU A 387 6.64 -34.17 -49.19
C LEU A 387 8.13 -34.48 -49.35
N SER A 388 8.61 -35.60 -48.79
CA SER A 388 10.01 -36.04 -48.89
C SER A 388 10.33 -36.81 -50.17
N GLY A 389 9.34 -37.17 -51.00
CA GLY A 389 9.55 -37.99 -52.19
C GLY A 389 10.06 -39.40 -51.88
N ILE A 390 9.94 -39.85 -50.63
CA ILE A 390 10.40 -41.17 -50.19
C ILE A 390 9.23 -42.16 -50.38
N GLN A 391 9.21 -42.82 -51.54
CA GLN A 391 8.51 -44.09 -51.65
C GLN A 391 9.19 -45.06 -50.68
N SER A 392 8.45 -45.52 -49.67
CA SER A 392 8.85 -46.68 -48.88
C SER A 392 9.01 -47.86 -49.86
N HIS A 393 10.25 -48.31 -50.05
CA HIS A 393 10.54 -49.51 -50.82
C HIS A 393 10.02 -50.76 -50.07
N TYR A 394 8.71 -50.98 -50.14
CA TYR A 394 8.07 -52.27 -49.93
C TYR A 394 7.05 -52.47 -51.05
N GLY A 395 7.55 -52.74 -52.26
CA GLY A 395 6.71 -53.12 -53.39
C GLY A 395 7.31 -52.78 -54.76
N ILE A 396 7.93 -53.80 -55.38
CA ILE A 396 8.01 -54.03 -56.84
C ILE A 396 9.06 -53.21 -57.62
N SER A 397 10.20 -53.87 -57.83
CA SER A 397 10.98 -54.11 -59.06
C SER A 397 11.28 -52.99 -60.10
N GLU A 398 12.57 -53.00 -60.49
CA GLU A 398 13.20 -52.53 -61.76
C GLU A 398 13.60 -51.05 -61.95
N LYS A 399 14.70 -50.65 -61.29
CA LYS A 399 16.01 -50.24 -61.91
C LYS A 399 16.83 -49.37 -60.95
N PRO A 400 18.18 -49.46 -60.95
CA PRO A 400 19.02 -48.76 -59.99
C PRO A 400 19.51 -47.43 -60.55
N MET A 401 19.24 -46.33 -59.84
CA MET A 401 20.01 -45.09 -59.95
C MET A 401 20.35 -44.64 -58.53
N LYS A 402 21.65 -44.54 -58.26
CA LYS A 402 22.25 -44.21 -56.97
C LYS A 402 22.07 -42.71 -56.69
N ASP A 403 21.23 -42.35 -55.72
CA ASP A 403 21.26 -41.00 -55.13
C ASP A 403 22.06 -41.02 -53.82
N HIS A 404 23.36 -40.72 -53.95
CA HIS A 404 24.30 -40.60 -52.83
C HIS A 404 24.04 -39.39 -51.91
N THR A 405 23.11 -38.50 -52.26
CA THR A 405 22.76 -37.28 -51.51
C THR A 405 21.68 -37.49 -50.44
N ILE A 406 20.91 -38.58 -50.54
CA ILE A 406 19.80 -38.88 -49.61
C ILE A 406 20.35 -39.49 -48.31
N LEU A 407 21.46 -40.24 -48.40
CA LEU A 407 22.13 -40.82 -47.22
C LEU A 407 22.78 -39.73 -46.35
N THR A 408 23.28 -38.64 -46.95
CA THR A 408 24.01 -37.59 -46.22
C THR A 408 23.09 -36.72 -45.36
N HIS A 409 21.87 -36.41 -45.79
CA HIS A 409 20.96 -35.58 -44.98
C HIS A 409 20.40 -36.33 -43.77
N LYS A 410 20.08 -37.62 -43.93
CA LYS A 410 19.66 -38.48 -42.81
C LYS A 410 20.81 -38.66 -41.81
N LEU A 411 22.02 -38.91 -42.29
CA LEU A 411 23.21 -38.98 -41.44
C LEU A 411 23.47 -37.67 -40.70
N ILE A 412 23.36 -36.52 -41.36
CA ILE A 412 23.56 -35.20 -40.73
C ILE A 412 22.47 -34.95 -39.68
N LEU A 413 21.22 -35.32 -39.93
CA LEU A 413 20.13 -35.20 -38.97
C LEU A 413 20.32 -36.14 -37.76
N GLU A 414 20.74 -37.38 -37.98
CA GLU A 414 21.08 -38.32 -36.91
C GLU A 414 22.32 -37.87 -36.13
N LEU A 415 23.33 -37.31 -36.79
CA LEU A 415 24.49 -36.73 -36.12
C LEU A 415 24.08 -35.54 -35.25
N ASN A 416 23.27 -34.63 -35.80
CA ASN A 416 22.78 -33.48 -35.05
C ASN A 416 21.90 -33.89 -33.87
N SER A 417 21.04 -34.91 -34.02
CA SER A 417 20.23 -35.41 -32.90
C SER A 417 21.11 -36.07 -31.84
N THR A 418 22.15 -36.81 -32.23
CA THR A 418 23.11 -37.38 -31.26
C THR A 418 23.92 -36.30 -30.55
N TYR A 419 24.31 -35.22 -31.24
CA TYR A 419 25.00 -34.09 -30.62
C TYR A 419 24.12 -33.35 -29.62
N LEU A 420 22.84 -33.13 -29.94
CA LEU A 420 21.88 -32.52 -29.02
C LEU A 420 21.62 -33.41 -27.80
N ASN A 421 21.53 -34.73 -27.99
CA ASN A 421 21.39 -35.66 -26.87
C ASN A 421 22.65 -35.67 -25.99
N LEU A 422 23.83 -35.59 -26.60
CA LEU A 422 25.10 -35.54 -25.86
C LEU A 422 25.21 -34.24 -25.06
N SER A 423 24.81 -33.09 -25.62
CA SER A 423 24.81 -31.83 -24.89
C SER A 423 23.83 -31.83 -23.71
N LEU A 424 22.65 -32.46 -23.87
CA LEU A 424 21.69 -32.61 -22.78
C LEU A 424 22.26 -33.47 -21.64
N VAL A 425 22.91 -34.58 -21.97
CA VAL A 425 23.55 -35.46 -20.98
C VAL A 425 24.71 -34.76 -20.27
N GLU A 426 25.46 -33.92 -20.99
CA GLU A 426 26.56 -33.14 -20.43
C GLU A 426 26.04 -32.03 -19.49
N GLU A 427 24.94 -31.37 -19.84
CA GLU A 427 24.25 -30.42 -18.97
C GLU A 427 23.72 -31.08 -17.70
N GLU A 428 23.09 -32.27 -17.80
CA GLU A 428 22.62 -33.03 -16.64
C GLU A 428 23.79 -33.44 -15.74
N TYR A 429 24.89 -33.95 -16.32
CA TYR A 429 26.08 -34.31 -15.56
C TYR A 429 26.67 -33.11 -14.80
N ASN A 430 26.79 -31.97 -15.47
CA ASN A 430 27.29 -30.75 -14.85
C ASN A 430 26.36 -30.23 -13.75
N ALA A 431 25.04 -30.36 -13.93
CA ALA A 431 24.06 -30.02 -12.90
C ALA A 431 24.22 -30.91 -11.64
N TYR A 432 24.49 -32.22 -11.82
CA TYR A 432 24.77 -33.13 -10.71
C TYR A 432 26.09 -32.80 -9.99
N VAL A 433 27.14 -32.49 -10.74
CA VAL A 433 28.43 -32.06 -10.17
C VAL A 433 28.27 -30.77 -9.37
N ASP A 434 27.49 -29.81 -9.90
CA ASP A 434 27.19 -28.55 -9.21
C ASP A 434 26.31 -28.73 -7.97
N PHE A 435 25.35 -29.66 -8.00
CA PHE A 435 24.52 -29.99 -6.84
C PHE A 435 25.33 -30.59 -5.68
N ASN A 436 26.34 -31.40 -5.98
CA ASN A 436 27.20 -32.02 -4.97
C ASN A 436 28.30 -31.11 -4.40
N LYS A 437 28.37 -29.83 -4.82
CA LYS A 437 29.27 -28.85 -4.19
C LYS A 437 28.78 -28.49 -2.78
N ASP A 438 29.69 -28.50 -1.80
CA ASP A 438 29.40 -28.23 -0.39
C ASP A 438 28.64 -26.91 -0.14
N GLU A 439 28.90 -25.88 -0.94
CA GLU A 439 28.22 -24.58 -0.83
C GLU A 439 26.73 -24.64 -1.18
N ARG A 440 26.33 -25.50 -2.12
CA ARG A 440 24.93 -25.68 -2.51
C ARG A 440 24.20 -26.58 -1.53
N GLN A 441 24.85 -27.63 -1.03
CA GLN A 441 24.29 -28.47 0.02
C GLN A 441 24.02 -27.69 1.32
N ARG A 442 24.87 -26.73 1.70
CA ARG A 442 24.61 -25.84 2.84
C ARG A 442 23.40 -24.91 2.68
N LYS A 443 22.93 -24.64 1.46
CA LYS A 443 21.71 -23.85 1.21
C LYS A 443 20.44 -24.66 1.41
N PHE A 444 20.48 -25.98 1.20
CA PHE A 444 19.37 -26.89 1.46
C PHE A 444 19.37 -27.33 2.94
N GLY A 445 18.31 -27.01 3.68
CA GLY A 445 18.20 -27.26 5.12
C GLY A 445 18.14 -25.99 5.98
N ARG A 446 18.60 -24.85 5.45
CA ARG A 446 18.60 -23.55 6.14
C ARG A 446 17.20 -23.14 6.64
N ARG A 447 16.16 -23.36 5.83
CA ARG A 447 14.76 -23.09 6.21
C ARG A 447 14.26 -24.00 7.33
N VAL A 448 14.71 -25.25 7.38
CA VAL A 448 14.36 -26.20 8.46
C VAL A 448 15.06 -25.81 9.76
N ASP A 449 16.31 -25.37 9.68
CA ASP A 449 17.06 -24.91 10.84
C ASP A 449 16.56 -23.54 11.34
N GLU A 450 16.16 -22.64 10.44
CA GLU A 450 15.45 -21.40 10.78
C GLU A 450 14.10 -21.68 11.46
N ILE A 451 13.34 -22.66 10.98
CA ILE A 451 12.08 -23.10 11.62
C ILE A 451 12.33 -23.69 13.01
N LYS A 452 13.40 -24.48 13.19
CA LYS A 452 13.79 -24.99 14.51
C LYS A 452 14.24 -23.87 15.45
N LEU A 453 14.99 -22.89 14.94
CA LEU A 453 15.39 -21.70 15.69
C LEU A 453 14.18 -20.81 16.07
N SER A 454 13.18 -20.69 15.20
CA SER A 454 11.95 -19.97 15.55
C SER A 454 11.11 -20.73 16.56
N LEU A 455 11.00 -22.06 16.42
CA LEU A 455 10.26 -22.89 17.37
C LEU A 455 10.88 -22.88 18.76
N THR A 456 12.21 -22.90 18.86
CA THR A 456 12.91 -22.80 20.15
C THR A 456 12.69 -21.44 20.81
N LYS A 457 12.75 -20.34 20.05
CA LYS A 457 12.40 -19.00 20.59
C LYS A 457 10.95 -18.92 21.08
N ILE A 458 10.00 -19.50 20.35
CA ILE A 458 8.60 -19.54 20.77
C ILE A 458 8.44 -20.34 22.06
N LEU A 459 9.16 -21.46 22.21
CA LEU A 459 9.15 -22.25 23.44
C LEU A 459 9.71 -21.46 24.63
N ASP A 460 10.82 -20.74 24.44
CA ASP A 460 11.41 -19.89 25.49
C ASP A 460 10.44 -18.76 25.91
N ASP A 461 9.73 -18.14 24.95
CA ASP A 461 8.72 -17.12 25.23
C ASP A 461 7.52 -17.68 26.01
N VAL A 462 7.08 -18.89 25.68
CA VAL A 462 6.01 -19.60 26.40
C VAL A 462 6.45 -19.91 27.83
N ASP A 463 7.67 -20.39 28.03
CA ASP A 463 8.21 -20.66 29.38
C ASP A 463 8.34 -19.38 30.21
N HIS A 464 8.77 -18.27 29.60
CA HIS A 464 8.79 -16.97 30.26
C HIS A 464 7.40 -16.48 30.65
N ALA A 465 6.39 -16.67 29.78
CA ALA A 465 5.00 -16.34 30.09
C ALA A 465 4.45 -17.22 31.23
N GLN A 466 4.72 -18.52 31.19
CA GLN A 466 4.35 -19.48 32.24
C GLN A 466 4.95 -19.07 33.59
N HIS A 467 6.23 -18.72 33.63
CA HIS A 467 6.89 -18.27 34.86
C HIS A 467 6.28 -16.97 35.41
N ARG A 468 5.87 -16.03 34.53
CA ARG A 468 5.17 -14.80 34.96
C ARG A 468 3.81 -15.12 35.58
N ILE A 469 3.07 -16.06 35.01
CA ILE A 469 1.78 -16.54 35.54
C ILE A 469 2.00 -17.17 36.91
N ASP A 470 2.97 -18.08 37.06
CA ASP A 470 3.27 -18.73 38.34
C ASP A 470 3.64 -17.73 39.45
N VAL A 471 4.41 -16.70 39.10
CA VAL A 471 4.76 -15.62 40.05
C VAL A 471 3.52 -14.80 40.42
N ALA A 472 2.64 -14.50 39.46
CA ALA A 472 1.40 -13.78 39.71
C ALA A 472 0.43 -14.61 40.59
N GLU A 473 0.29 -15.90 40.33
CA GLU A 473 -0.51 -16.82 41.13
C GLU A 473 0.01 -16.91 42.57
N LYS A 474 1.34 -17.08 42.76
CA LYS A 474 1.95 -17.07 44.09
C LYS A 474 1.69 -15.77 44.84
N LYS A 475 1.74 -14.62 44.16
CA LYS A 475 1.41 -13.30 44.76
C LYS A 475 -0.07 -13.20 45.11
N SER A 476 -0.95 -13.67 44.24
CA SER A 476 -2.40 -13.70 44.48
C SER A 476 -2.74 -14.55 45.70
N LEU A 477 -2.13 -15.74 45.80
CA LEU A 477 -2.33 -16.66 46.90
C LEU A 477 -1.84 -16.10 48.23
N LYS A 478 -0.67 -15.44 48.25
CA LYS A 478 -0.19 -14.70 49.44
C LYS A 478 -1.14 -13.59 49.88
N ARG A 479 -1.65 -12.79 48.93
CA ARG A 479 -2.64 -11.75 49.24
C ARG A 479 -3.94 -12.33 49.78
N SER A 480 -4.41 -13.46 49.25
CA SER A 480 -5.58 -14.16 49.79
C SER A 480 -5.34 -14.61 51.23
N GLN A 481 -4.17 -15.18 51.53
CA GLN A 481 -3.80 -15.57 52.88
C GLN A 481 -3.73 -14.37 53.83
N GLU A 482 -3.13 -13.25 53.41
CA GLU A 482 -3.10 -12.01 54.20
C GLU A 482 -4.51 -11.46 54.48
N ILE A 483 -5.41 -11.53 53.49
CA ILE A 483 -6.82 -11.13 53.65
C ILE A 483 -7.51 -12.03 54.68
N ASP A 484 -7.29 -13.34 54.64
CA ASP A 484 -7.92 -14.28 55.57
C ASP A 484 -7.34 -14.16 57.00
N GLU A 485 -6.03 -13.91 57.14
CA GLU A 485 -5.43 -13.55 58.42
C GLU A 485 -6.00 -12.26 59.00
N LEU A 486 -6.19 -11.23 58.15
CA LEU A 486 -6.81 -9.97 58.57
C LEU A 486 -8.27 -10.18 58.98
N LYS A 487 -9.04 -11.00 58.26
CA LYS A 487 -10.41 -11.38 58.67
C LYS A 487 -10.41 -12.09 60.01
N ALA A 488 -9.50 -13.04 60.24
CA ALA A 488 -9.39 -13.76 61.51
C ALA A 488 -9.04 -12.82 62.67
N LYS A 489 -8.08 -11.90 62.49
CA LYS A 489 -7.75 -10.85 63.47
C LYS A 489 -8.93 -9.91 63.73
N LEU A 490 -9.72 -9.58 62.70
CA LEU A 490 -10.93 -8.78 62.83
C LEU A 490 -12.01 -9.52 63.64
N GLN A 491 -12.15 -10.82 63.43
CA GLN A 491 -13.07 -11.69 64.19
C GLN A 491 -12.63 -11.78 65.66
N GLU A 492 -11.35 -12.04 65.91
CA GLU A 492 -10.78 -12.12 67.27
C GLU A 492 -10.94 -10.78 68.02
N ASN A 493 -10.72 -9.65 67.34
CA ASN A 493 -10.95 -8.33 67.93
C ASN A 493 -12.43 -8.06 68.21
N LYS A 494 -13.36 -8.57 67.38
CA LYS A 494 -14.80 -8.52 67.67
C LYS A 494 -15.15 -9.36 68.89
N ASP A 495 -14.63 -10.58 68.99
CA ASP A 495 -14.88 -11.48 70.11
C ASP A 495 -14.30 -10.91 71.43
N LYS A 496 -13.14 -10.25 71.37
CA LYS A 496 -12.57 -9.48 72.49
C LYS A 496 -13.46 -8.31 72.90
N LEU A 497 -14.08 -7.62 71.95
CA LEU A 497 -14.98 -6.50 72.22
C LEU A 497 -16.30 -6.96 72.84
N LEU A 498 -16.82 -8.09 72.38
CA LEU A 498 -18.01 -8.75 72.92
C LEU A 498 -17.76 -9.29 74.35
N SER A 499 -16.65 -10.00 74.58
CA SER A 499 -16.28 -10.47 75.93
C SER A 499 -15.92 -9.33 76.89
N PHE A 500 -15.37 -8.22 76.40
CA PHE A 500 -15.19 -7.00 77.21
C PHE A 500 -16.53 -6.39 77.61
N SER A 501 -17.56 -6.46 76.74
CA SER A 501 -18.91 -5.99 77.05
C SER A 501 -19.61 -6.86 78.11
N GLU A 502 -19.37 -8.18 78.10
CA GLU A 502 -19.97 -9.15 79.04
C GLU A 502 -19.26 -9.16 80.41
N SER A 503 -17.93 -9.04 80.45
CA SER A 503 -17.13 -9.19 81.68
C SER A 503 -17.24 -8.02 82.68
N HIS A 504 -17.62 -6.82 82.24
CA HIS A 504 -17.63 -5.62 83.09
C HIS A 504 -18.98 -5.24 83.71
N LYS A 505 -20.05 -6.04 83.53
CA LYS A 505 -21.43 -5.73 84.01
C LYS A 505 -21.72 -4.22 83.93
N ILE A 506 -21.57 -3.66 82.73
CA ILE A 506 -21.87 -2.26 82.52
C ILE A 506 -23.40 -2.13 82.64
N ASP A 507 -23.88 -1.54 83.74
CA ASP A 507 -25.30 -1.22 83.92
C ASP A 507 -25.85 -0.60 82.62
N GLU A 508 -26.91 -1.18 82.06
CA GLU A 508 -27.58 -0.73 80.82
C GLU A 508 -28.01 0.76 80.89
N SER A 509 -28.04 1.33 82.10
CA SER A 509 -28.39 2.73 82.37
C SER A 509 -27.20 3.71 82.27
N SER A 510 -25.94 3.25 82.30
CA SER A 510 -24.77 4.13 82.22
C SER A 510 -24.42 4.54 80.78
N LEU A 511 -23.96 5.78 80.60
CA LEU A 511 -23.57 6.36 79.29
C LEU A 511 -22.61 5.47 78.47
N LYS A 512 -21.75 4.70 79.15
CA LYS A 512 -20.78 3.80 78.50
C LYS A 512 -21.44 2.54 77.92
N GLY A 513 -22.47 1.99 78.58
CA GLY A 513 -23.22 0.84 78.07
C GLY A 513 -24.01 1.18 76.81
N LYS A 514 -24.70 2.33 76.82
CA LYS A 514 -25.39 2.87 75.64
C LYS A 514 -24.45 3.20 74.48
N PHE A 515 -23.22 3.63 74.78
CA PHE A 515 -22.21 3.89 73.74
C PHE A 515 -21.77 2.59 73.05
N VAL A 516 -21.49 1.53 73.81
CA VAL A 516 -21.07 0.23 73.26
C VAL A 516 -22.19 -0.42 72.44
N THR A 517 -23.44 -0.40 72.93
CA THR A 517 -24.59 -0.95 72.19
C THR A 517 -24.89 -0.16 70.93
N ASN A 518 -24.81 1.17 70.97
CA ASN A 518 -24.93 2.00 69.78
C ASN A 518 -23.80 1.75 68.79
N GLN A 519 -22.56 1.50 69.26
CA GLN A 519 -21.43 1.22 68.37
C GLN A 519 -21.57 -0.13 67.66
N ILE A 520 -22.03 -1.17 68.36
CA ILE A 520 -22.36 -2.47 67.76
C ILE A 520 -23.45 -2.29 66.70
N LYS A 521 -24.51 -1.54 67.02
CA LYS A 521 -25.62 -1.27 66.10
C LYS A 521 -25.19 -0.44 64.89
N ILE A 522 -24.29 0.53 65.06
CA ILE A 522 -23.68 1.29 63.96
C ILE A 522 -22.89 0.35 63.04
N TRP A 523 -22.16 -0.62 63.59
CA TRP A 523 -21.42 -1.59 62.76
C TRP A 523 -22.32 -2.56 62.02
N GLU A 524 -23.40 -3.05 62.64
CA GLU A 524 -24.41 -3.86 61.96
C GLU A 524 -25.06 -3.08 60.82
N LEU A 525 -25.48 -1.84 61.08
CA LEU A 525 -26.05 -0.96 60.06
C LEU A 525 -25.05 -0.63 58.96
N GLN A 526 -23.77 -0.40 59.28
CA GLN A 526 -22.73 -0.19 58.26
C GLN A 526 -22.52 -1.42 57.39
N LYS A 527 -22.61 -2.62 57.98
CA LYS A 527 -22.52 -3.89 57.22
C LYS A 527 -23.73 -4.06 56.30
N GLU A 528 -24.94 -3.82 56.80
CA GLU A 528 -26.16 -3.88 55.99
C GLU A 528 -26.16 -2.85 54.86
N VAL A 529 -25.69 -1.62 55.13
CA VAL A 529 -25.52 -0.59 54.10
C VAL A 529 -24.51 -1.03 53.05
N LYS A 530 -23.39 -1.64 53.46
CA LYS A 530 -22.38 -2.13 52.51
C LYS A 530 -22.92 -3.26 51.64
N ASP A 531 -23.62 -4.24 52.23
CA ASP A 531 -24.25 -5.35 51.51
C ASP A 531 -25.34 -4.85 50.55
N LEU A 532 -26.11 -3.82 50.94
CA LEU A 532 -27.09 -3.18 50.08
C LEU A 532 -26.45 -2.38 48.93
N VAL A 533 -25.33 -1.70 49.18
CA VAL A 533 -24.57 -0.98 48.15
C VAL A 533 -23.97 -1.96 47.14
N GLU A 534 -23.40 -3.08 47.58
CA GLU A 534 -22.89 -4.13 46.69
C GLU A 534 -24.01 -4.75 45.84
N LYS A 535 -25.18 -5.03 46.44
CA LYS A 535 -26.37 -5.49 45.69
C LYS A 535 -26.92 -4.44 44.72
N LEU A 536 -26.87 -3.16 45.07
CA LEU A 536 -27.26 -2.07 44.17
C LEU A 536 -26.27 -1.94 43.01
N HIS A 537 -24.99 -2.11 43.29
CA HIS A 537 -23.94 -2.04 42.28
C HIS A 537 -24.08 -3.19 41.28
N SER A 538 -24.25 -4.43 41.74
CA SER A 538 -24.44 -5.58 40.86
C SER A 538 -25.70 -5.45 40.00
N LYS A 539 -26.83 -5.02 40.59
CA LYS A 539 -28.05 -4.72 39.82
C LYS A 539 -27.87 -3.56 38.84
N GLY A 540 -27.06 -2.57 39.19
CA GLY A 540 -26.71 -1.45 38.31
C GLY A 540 -25.89 -1.91 37.10
N GLU A 541 -24.93 -2.81 37.32
CA GLU A 541 -24.13 -3.42 36.27
C GLU A 541 -24.97 -4.32 35.36
N GLU A 542 -25.83 -5.17 35.91
CA GLU A 542 -26.77 -6.00 35.14
C GLU A 542 -27.72 -5.13 34.31
N ARG A 543 -28.24 -4.05 34.89
CA ARG A 543 -29.12 -3.10 34.17
C ARG A 543 -28.36 -2.36 33.07
N SER A 544 -27.11 -1.97 33.32
CA SER A 544 -26.28 -1.34 32.29
C SER A 544 -25.95 -2.32 31.16
N TYR A 545 -25.68 -3.58 31.49
CA TYR A 545 -25.38 -4.62 30.52
C TYR A 545 -26.60 -4.92 29.65
N THR A 546 -27.75 -5.18 30.27
CA THR A 546 -29.01 -5.42 29.56
C THR A 546 -29.44 -4.23 28.71
N SER A 547 -29.25 -3.00 29.20
CA SER A 547 -29.53 -1.79 28.40
C SER A 547 -28.62 -1.67 27.17
N LYS A 548 -27.34 -2.06 27.29
CA LYS A 548 -26.40 -2.07 26.16
C LYS A 548 -26.76 -3.15 25.15
N GLU A 549 -27.10 -4.35 25.62
CA GLU A 549 -27.54 -5.45 24.76
C GLU A 549 -28.81 -5.10 23.97
N VAL A 550 -29.80 -4.47 24.62
CA VAL A 550 -31.01 -3.98 23.93
C VAL A 550 -30.65 -2.95 22.86
N SER A 551 -29.77 -1.99 23.18
CA SER A 551 -29.28 -1.00 22.19
C SER A 551 -28.58 -1.67 21.00
N HIS A 552 -27.75 -2.68 21.25
CA HIS A 552 -27.07 -3.44 20.19
C HIS A 552 -28.05 -4.25 19.33
N CYS A 553 -29.10 -4.80 19.94
CA CYS A 553 -30.17 -5.48 19.21
C CYS A 553 -30.93 -4.51 18.31
N ASP A 554 -31.27 -3.32 18.81
CA ASP A 554 -31.96 -2.29 18.04
C ASP A 554 -31.11 -1.78 16.86
N GLU A 555 -29.82 -1.55 17.09
CA GLU A 555 -28.84 -1.20 16.05
C GLU A 555 -28.74 -2.30 14.99
N SER A 556 -28.61 -3.56 15.42
CA SER A 556 -28.52 -4.73 14.52
C SER A 556 -29.79 -4.92 13.67
N ILE A 557 -30.96 -4.66 14.25
CA ILE A 557 -32.24 -4.69 13.53
C ILE A 557 -32.29 -3.55 12.50
N ALA A 558 -31.83 -2.35 12.85
CA ALA A 558 -31.80 -1.22 11.94
C ALA A 558 -30.86 -1.49 10.75
N THR A 559 -29.65 -1.97 11.01
CA THR A 559 -28.69 -2.32 9.95
C THR A 559 -29.19 -3.46 9.07
N SER A 560 -29.84 -4.46 9.66
CA SER A 560 -30.43 -5.57 8.90
C SER A 560 -31.55 -5.08 7.99
N LYS A 561 -32.40 -4.14 8.45
CA LYS A 561 -33.45 -3.54 7.61
C LYS A 561 -32.87 -2.73 6.45
N GLU A 562 -31.82 -1.94 6.70
CA GLU A 562 -31.13 -1.19 5.64
C GLU A 562 -30.51 -2.13 4.59
N GLN A 563 -29.87 -3.21 5.02
CA GLN A 563 -29.31 -4.22 4.11
C GLN A 563 -30.40 -4.91 3.27
N VAL A 564 -31.55 -5.24 3.88
CA VAL A 564 -32.69 -5.81 3.14
C VAL A 564 -33.23 -4.82 2.12
N THR A 565 -33.32 -3.52 2.44
CA THR A 565 -33.74 -2.51 1.46
C THR A 565 -32.76 -2.38 0.30
N GLN A 566 -31.46 -2.35 0.57
CA GLN A 566 -30.42 -2.28 -0.46
C GLN A 566 -30.43 -3.52 -1.36
N LEU A 567 -30.59 -4.72 -0.79
CA LEU A 567 -30.71 -5.96 -1.56
C LEU A 567 -31.95 -5.96 -2.46
N ASN A 568 -33.08 -5.46 -1.97
CA ASN A 568 -34.29 -5.34 -2.79
C ASN A 568 -34.10 -4.37 -3.95
N GLU A 569 -33.47 -3.22 -3.73
CA GLU A 569 -33.13 -2.25 -4.80
C GLU A 569 -32.17 -2.87 -5.83
N GLN A 570 -31.17 -3.63 -5.38
CA GLN A 570 -30.25 -4.35 -6.27
C GLN A 570 -30.99 -5.40 -7.09
N VAL A 571 -31.89 -6.19 -6.48
CA VAL A 571 -32.70 -7.18 -7.18
C VAL A 571 -33.59 -6.52 -8.23
N GLU A 572 -34.22 -5.38 -7.93
CA GLU A 572 -35.00 -4.64 -8.92
C GLU A 572 -34.13 -4.13 -10.08
N SER A 573 -32.95 -3.58 -9.78
CA SER A 573 -32.03 -3.10 -10.81
C SER A 573 -31.53 -4.23 -11.73
N LEU A 574 -31.27 -5.41 -11.17
CA LEU A 574 -30.83 -6.59 -11.92
C LEU A 574 -31.96 -7.13 -12.78
N LYS A 575 -33.21 -7.15 -12.27
CA LYS A 575 -34.38 -7.52 -13.08
C LYS A 575 -34.54 -6.60 -14.29
N ARG A 576 -34.40 -5.28 -14.12
CA ARG A 576 -34.45 -4.32 -15.24
C ARG A 576 -33.34 -4.58 -16.28
N LYS A 577 -32.10 -4.82 -15.82
CA LYS A 577 -30.98 -5.16 -16.72
C LYS A 577 -31.21 -6.46 -17.49
N ILE A 578 -31.82 -7.47 -16.84
CA ILE A 578 -32.18 -8.72 -17.50
C ILE A 578 -33.25 -8.47 -18.57
N GLU A 579 -34.29 -7.69 -18.26
CA GLU A 579 -35.34 -7.33 -19.23
C GLU A 579 -34.76 -6.58 -20.44
N GLU A 580 -33.90 -5.58 -20.20
CA GLU A 580 -33.20 -4.85 -21.26
C GLU A 580 -32.34 -5.79 -22.13
N ALA A 581 -31.55 -6.67 -21.51
CA ALA A 581 -30.73 -7.64 -22.23
C ALA A 581 -31.57 -8.64 -23.04
N THR A 582 -32.72 -9.08 -22.51
CA THR A 582 -33.63 -9.96 -23.25
C THR A 582 -34.22 -9.25 -24.47
N SER A 583 -34.62 -7.97 -24.34
CA SER A 583 -35.15 -7.18 -25.46
C SER A 583 -34.11 -6.96 -26.57
N LEU A 584 -32.85 -6.69 -26.20
CA LEU A 584 -31.76 -6.52 -27.16
C LEU A 584 -31.44 -7.82 -27.91
N ASN A 585 -31.44 -8.96 -27.20
CA ASN A 585 -31.25 -10.26 -27.82
C ASN A 585 -32.38 -10.61 -28.81
N GLU A 586 -33.63 -10.27 -28.49
CA GLU A 586 -34.76 -10.45 -29.42
C GLU A 586 -34.58 -9.59 -30.69
N GLU A 587 -34.15 -8.34 -30.55
CA GLU A 587 -33.85 -7.48 -31.70
C GLU A 587 -32.69 -8.00 -32.56
N GLU A 588 -31.63 -8.51 -31.94
CA GLU A 588 -30.48 -9.08 -32.64
C GLU A 588 -30.84 -10.39 -33.35
N GLU A 589 -31.63 -11.25 -32.73
CA GLU A 589 -32.16 -12.45 -33.37
C GLU A 589 -33.00 -12.12 -34.61
N ASP A 590 -33.85 -11.09 -34.53
CA ASP A 590 -34.68 -10.66 -35.66
C ASP A 590 -33.84 -10.04 -36.78
N LYS A 591 -32.82 -9.26 -36.44
CA LYS A 591 -31.84 -8.75 -37.42
C LYS A 591 -31.09 -9.91 -38.09
N PHE A 592 -30.65 -10.90 -37.32
CA PHE A 592 -29.97 -12.08 -37.85
C PHE A 592 -30.88 -12.93 -38.75
N LYS A 593 -32.15 -13.14 -38.38
CA LYS A 593 -33.15 -13.83 -39.20
C LYS A 593 -33.33 -13.13 -40.54
N LYS A 594 -33.47 -11.80 -40.55
CA LYS A 594 -33.59 -10.98 -41.78
C LYS A 594 -32.35 -11.06 -42.67
N GLN A 595 -31.15 -11.00 -42.08
CA GLN A 595 -29.89 -11.15 -42.83
C GLN A 595 -29.76 -12.55 -43.44
N ARG A 596 -30.14 -13.58 -42.69
CA ARG A 596 -30.11 -14.97 -43.15
C ARG A 596 -31.08 -15.23 -44.30
N THR A 597 -32.27 -14.64 -44.28
CA THR A 597 -33.22 -14.75 -45.41
C THR A 597 -32.71 -14.03 -46.64
N ALA A 598 -32.16 -12.82 -46.49
CA ALA A 598 -31.55 -12.08 -47.60
C ALA A 598 -30.37 -12.84 -48.23
N LEU A 599 -29.51 -13.45 -47.42
CA LEU A 599 -28.40 -14.29 -47.90
C LEU A 599 -28.90 -15.55 -48.63
N LYS A 600 -29.99 -16.17 -48.17
CA LYS A 600 -30.58 -17.30 -48.89
C LYS A 600 -31.12 -16.90 -50.26
N GLU A 601 -31.73 -15.72 -50.35
CA GLU A 601 -32.23 -15.18 -51.62
C GLU A 601 -31.10 -14.87 -52.60
N THR A 602 -30.00 -14.27 -52.14
CA THR A 602 -28.83 -14.00 -52.99
C THR A 602 -28.12 -15.27 -53.44
N ILE A 603 -28.04 -16.30 -52.60
CA ILE A 603 -27.53 -17.62 -53.01
C ILE A 603 -28.46 -18.24 -54.07
N SER A 604 -29.78 -18.11 -53.90
CA SER A 604 -30.77 -18.61 -54.86
C SER A 604 -30.69 -17.90 -56.22
N SER A 605 -30.47 -16.58 -56.25
CA SER A 605 -30.26 -15.84 -57.50
C SER A 605 -28.94 -16.22 -58.15
N ALA A 606 -27.84 -16.26 -57.39
CA ALA A 606 -26.52 -16.63 -57.90
C ALA A 606 -26.48 -18.07 -58.45
N THR A 607 -27.19 -19.02 -57.82
CA THR A 607 -27.30 -20.39 -58.33
C THR A 607 -28.08 -20.44 -59.65
N LYS A 608 -29.17 -19.69 -59.78
CA LYS A 608 -29.91 -19.57 -61.06
C LYS A 608 -29.02 -18.96 -62.16
N GLU A 609 -28.25 -17.92 -61.86
CA GLU A 609 -27.31 -17.32 -62.80
C GLU A 609 -26.20 -18.30 -63.21
N ASN A 610 -25.64 -19.05 -62.26
CA ASN A 610 -24.59 -20.04 -62.53
C ASN A 610 -25.13 -21.18 -63.41
N VAL A 611 -26.37 -21.64 -63.18
CA VAL A 611 -27.05 -22.62 -64.05
C VAL A 611 -27.26 -22.05 -65.45
N ALA A 612 -27.70 -20.80 -65.58
CA ALA A 612 -27.87 -20.14 -66.87
C ALA A 612 -26.53 -19.97 -67.62
N LEU A 613 -25.45 -19.62 -66.93
CA LEU A 613 -24.10 -19.53 -67.48
C LEU A 613 -23.59 -20.90 -67.92
N ARG A 614 -23.77 -21.95 -67.12
CA ARG A 614 -23.44 -23.34 -67.52
C ARG A 614 -24.20 -23.76 -68.78
N ALA A 615 -25.49 -23.42 -68.89
CA ALA A 615 -26.27 -23.69 -70.09
C ALA A 615 -25.76 -22.92 -71.32
N LYS A 616 -25.37 -21.64 -71.16
CA LYS A 616 -24.72 -20.86 -72.23
C LYS A 616 -23.36 -21.44 -72.64
N LEU A 617 -22.58 -21.90 -71.67
CA LEU A 617 -21.28 -22.53 -71.89
C LEU A 617 -21.43 -23.87 -72.64
N LEU A 618 -22.40 -24.69 -72.26
CA LEU A 618 -22.74 -25.91 -72.99
C LEU A 618 -23.21 -25.64 -74.42
N LYS A 619 -24.03 -24.61 -74.64
CA LYS A 619 -24.46 -24.19 -75.99
C LYS A 619 -23.28 -23.71 -76.84
N SER A 620 -22.38 -22.91 -76.27
CA SER A 620 -21.18 -22.42 -76.98
C SER A 620 -20.17 -23.54 -77.26
N LEU A 621 -19.98 -24.49 -76.33
CA LEU A 621 -19.18 -25.69 -76.59
C LEU A 621 -19.79 -26.60 -77.66
N LYS A 622 -21.13 -26.74 -77.67
CA LYS A 622 -21.84 -27.47 -78.73
C LYS A 622 -21.67 -26.79 -80.10
N PHE A 623 -21.79 -25.46 -80.14
CA PHE A 623 -21.52 -24.65 -81.34
C PHE A 623 -20.06 -24.77 -81.81
N LEU A 624 -19.09 -24.77 -80.89
CA LEU A 624 -17.67 -25.01 -81.19
C LEU A 624 -17.42 -26.41 -81.75
N LYS A 625 -18.09 -27.43 -81.20
CA LYS A 625 -18.04 -28.80 -81.71
C LYS A 625 -18.64 -28.90 -83.12
N GLU A 626 -19.79 -28.28 -83.36
CA GLU A 626 -20.46 -28.25 -84.67
C GLU A 626 -19.68 -27.45 -85.73
N THR A 627 -19.04 -26.35 -85.33
CA THR A 627 -18.20 -25.52 -86.24
C THR A 627 -16.81 -26.11 -86.48
N SER A 628 -16.30 -26.98 -85.60
CA SER A 628 -15.04 -27.70 -85.85
C SER A 628 -15.10 -28.62 -87.09
N HIS A 629 -16.30 -29.08 -87.46
CA HIS A 629 -16.54 -29.87 -88.67
C HIS A 629 -16.76 -29.03 -89.94
N LEU A 630 -16.89 -27.70 -89.82
CA LEU A 630 -17.14 -26.78 -90.95
C LEU A 630 -15.88 -26.22 -91.61
N LYS A 631 -14.68 -26.44 -91.04
CA LYS A 631 -13.39 -26.01 -91.64
C LYS A 631 -12.92 -26.83 -92.86
N LYS A 632 -13.80 -27.61 -93.50
CA LYS A 632 -13.50 -28.32 -94.76
C LYS A 632 -14.38 -27.98 -95.97
N ARG A 633 -15.19 -26.91 -95.93
CA ARG A 633 -15.82 -26.40 -97.15
C ARG A 633 -15.66 -24.89 -97.28
N LYS A 634 -14.73 -24.50 -98.17
CA LYS A 634 -14.72 -23.19 -98.82
C LYS A 634 -16.06 -22.98 -99.54
N GLY A 635 -16.57 -21.75 -99.50
CA GLY A 635 -17.48 -21.27 -100.54
C GLY A 635 -18.57 -20.32 -100.06
N ARG A 636 -18.29 -19.03 -100.25
CA ARG A 636 -19.22 -17.97 -100.68
C ARG A 636 -20.31 -17.46 -99.73
N ASP A 637 -20.14 -16.16 -99.49
CA ASP A 637 -21.13 -15.08 -99.68
C ASP A 637 -22.01 -14.62 -98.50
N LEU A 638 -22.05 -13.29 -98.44
CA LEU A 638 -22.91 -12.37 -97.69
C LEU A 638 -22.66 -12.18 -96.18
N THR A 639 -21.94 -11.10 -95.89
CA THR A 639 -22.33 -10.16 -94.82
C THR A 639 -23.77 -9.69 -94.99
N PRO A 640 -24.52 -9.57 -93.90
CA PRO A 640 -25.37 -8.41 -93.72
C PRO A 640 -25.04 -7.65 -92.44
N SER A 641 -25.07 -6.33 -92.62
CA SER A 641 -24.99 -5.27 -91.64
C SER A 641 -26.25 -5.17 -90.76
N THR A 642 -26.09 -4.51 -89.61
CA THR A 642 -27.11 -3.87 -88.73
C THR A 642 -28.06 -4.84 -88.03
N ARG A 643 -28.34 -4.73 -86.73
CA ARG A 643 -28.63 -3.55 -85.91
C ARG A 643 -28.50 -3.91 -84.44
#